data_AF-A0AAV7IXU3-F1
#
_entry.id   AF-A0AAV7IXU3-F1
#
_cell.length_a   1.000
_cell.length_b   1.000
_cell.length_c   1.000
_cell.angle_alpha   90.00
_cell.angle_beta   90.00
_cell.angle_gamma   90.00
#
_symmetry.space_group_name_H-M   'P 1'
#
loop_
_entity.id
_entity.type
_entity.pdbx_description
1 polymer ?
#
loop_
_entity_poly.entity_id
_entity_poly.type
_entity_poly.pdbx_seq_one_letter_code
_entity_poly.pdbx_strand_id
1 'polypeptide(L)'
;MYLYGQKNNEPYLSDLGWNFLPTILLIGSLGTAEISSEVLETIAQWPVLDYALPYDREYLAQFRPENVVPTGFEVSEHRIFIATPRIRAGVPATLSVIPRDLPLGSSPQLDAYPSWDWHGAGKGNFNCSGLISVYRIRIDKCNRLWVLDSGINTSVDDFQVVCSPKLLVFDLQTDQLVRQVIFPREVLRPDTLLTNLVIDDTEARTCDDVFVYITDTVGPGLLVFDGTADRSWRYVHASMLPDPNFSTYRIGSDTFELFDGVVGLTFSPRENLVYYQPLATDRIFSVSSLVLKAGPLPFGQPLPVTVVGKKSSQGLALAVNQRDNSLIFSPFTETAIASWSPATNKQRVLAFSAEKLQFVAELMWYERDNGNIWILSSRFQKYYNRQVNPQEINPRLLRIRSKSPLLVPPNKKVFVTVIRTDGVPASLTTISGKIGGGGPLLKPYPNWSWARKGDCNSITSVFRVAIDECDRLWVLDTGKINEEHVCPAQLLAFDLKTDILIKRVKIPRDIAINIVTKKGLLVTPIVETQGVYCSKTFVYIADVTGNALIIYNGTSLWRIESPIFQPQEAAASVTIANETFYLDDGVLGMALSPKSSKNSRQLILRPLASFDIISVETSSLHKSYANEPIRYTVVSRALPSQAAAMAFSSGGTLFFGLPHDLAMACWNINKPLTRDNIVVIDRDHNDYQFVSGVKVIPSRFTKRYEELWIATNRYQKIALETQNFNEINFRIMKSPVDNLIKGTNCNNGFNFKFLSDYNLAFSNYF
;
A
#
# COMPACT_ATOMS: atom_id res chain seq x y z
N MET A 1 66.92 5.61 7.39
CA MET A 1 67.61 4.68 8.31
C MET A 1 67.19 3.27 7.91
N TYR A 2 68.18 2.43 7.61
CA TYR A 2 68.07 1.12 6.97
C TYR A 2 67.17 0.11 7.71
N LEU A 3 66.37 -0.70 7.00
CA LEU A 3 66.71 -2.10 6.68
C LEU A 3 65.65 -2.78 5.78
N TYR A 4 66.19 -3.59 4.86
CA TYR A 4 65.58 -4.36 3.76
C TYR A 4 65.01 -5.72 4.19
N GLY A 5 64.15 -6.32 3.36
CA GLY A 5 63.88 -7.78 3.39
C GLY A 5 62.79 -8.32 2.45
N GLN A 6 63.06 -8.43 1.16
CA GLN A 6 62.45 -9.41 0.21
C GLN A 6 62.87 -10.85 0.63
N LYS A 7 62.31 -12.02 0.26
CA LYS A 7 61.64 -12.52 -0.97
C LYS A 7 61.17 -13.99 -0.72
N ASN A 8 60.03 -14.36 -1.32
CA ASN A 8 59.65 -15.59 -2.05
C ASN A 8 59.91 -17.06 -1.58
N ASN A 9 58.84 -17.84 -1.81
CA ASN A 9 58.72 -19.21 -2.37
C ASN A 9 58.26 -20.39 -1.47
N GLU A 10 57.21 -21.04 -1.98
CA GLU A 10 56.51 -22.27 -1.54
C GLU A 10 57.39 -23.55 -1.53
N PRO A 11 56.85 -24.69 -1.07
CA PRO A 11 56.25 -25.64 -2.04
C PRO A 11 54.96 -26.36 -1.58
N TYR A 12 54.31 -26.97 -2.58
CA TYR A 12 53.05 -27.72 -2.63
C TYR A 12 53.14 -29.23 -2.24
N LEU A 13 51.95 -29.83 -2.02
CA LEU A 13 51.52 -31.27 -2.09
C LEU A 13 51.83 -32.16 -0.85
N SER A 14 50.98 -33.09 -0.36
CA SER A 14 49.71 -33.70 -0.82
C SER A 14 49.06 -34.56 0.30
N ASP A 15 47.72 -34.69 0.26
CA ASP A 15 46.82 -35.79 0.67
C ASP A 15 46.96 -36.54 2.00
N LEU A 16 45.90 -36.47 2.84
CA LEU A 16 45.15 -37.61 3.38
C LEU A 16 43.90 -37.13 4.14
N GLY A 17 42.75 -37.73 3.86
CA GLY A 17 41.42 -37.25 4.24
C GLY A 17 40.96 -37.51 5.68
N TRP A 18 39.63 -37.60 5.79
CA TRP A 18 38.77 -37.97 6.94
C TRP A 18 37.89 -36.83 7.50
N ASN A 19 36.60 -36.99 7.25
CA ASN A 19 35.44 -36.33 7.84
C ASN A 19 35.57 -36.10 9.35
N PHE A 20 35.30 -34.88 9.82
CA PHE A 20 34.56 -34.63 11.07
C PHE A 20 34.02 -33.19 11.05
N LEU A 21 32.69 -33.05 11.01
CA LEU A 21 31.99 -31.83 11.40
C LEU A 21 32.03 -31.72 12.94
N PRO A 22 32.39 -30.56 13.51
CA PRO A 22 31.90 -30.19 14.82
C PRO A 22 31.02 -28.95 14.71
N THR A 23 29.77 -29.17 15.10
CA THR A 23 28.77 -28.21 15.56
C THR A 23 29.40 -27.15 16.47
N ILE A 24 29.28 -25.87 16.10
CA ILE A 24 29.44 -24.76 17.04
C ILE A 24 28.04 -24.19 17.31
N LEU A 25 27.53 -24.49 18.50
CA LEU A 25 26.45 -23.74 19.14
C LEU A 25 26.92 -22.29 19.35
N LEU A 26 26.25 -21.33 18.72
CA LEU A 26 26.18 -19.96 19.25
C LEU A 26 24.81 -19.77 19.89
N ILE A 27 24.78 -19.89 21.21
CA ILE A 27 23.71 -19.32 22.04
C ILE A 27 23.98 -17.82 22.08
N GLY A 28 23.30 -17.08 21.20
CA GLY A 28 23.25 -15.63 21.20
C GLY A 28 21.79 -15.21 21.33
N SER A 29 21.47 -14.50 22.40
CA SER A 29 20.18 -13.91 22.74
C SER A 29 19.45 -13.32 21.52
N LEU A 30 18.48 -14.05 20.97
CA LEU A 30 17.53 -13.55 19.98
C LEU A 30 16.57 -12.61 20.70
N GLY A 31 16.93 -11.32 20.70
CA GLY A 31 15.95 -10.26 20.86
C GLY A 31 14.85 -10.44 19.81
N THR A 32 13.60 -10.40 20.25
CA THR A 32 12.40 -10.48 19.42
C THR A 32 12.49 -9.44 18.30
N ALA A 33 12.85 -9.87 17.10
CA ALA A 33 12.74 -9.04 15.90
C ALA A 33 11.26 -9.01 15.51
N GLU A 34 10.62 -7.86 15.67
CA GLU A 34 9.30 -7.60 15.08
C GLU A 34 9.42 -7.74 13.56
N ILE A 35 8.88 -8.82 13.00
CA ILE A 35 8.77 -9.00 11.55
C ILE A 35 7.60 -8.12 11.07
N SER A 36 7.87 -6.83 10.86
CA SER A 36 6.98 -5.99 10.05
C SER A 36 7.10 -6.45 8.60
N SER A 37 6.06 -7.11 8.08
CA SER A 37 5.97 -7.39 6.65
C SER A 37 5.78 -6.07 5.91
N GLU A 38 6.85 -5.59 5.30
CA GLU A 38 6.84 -4.42 4.43
C GLU A 38 6.53 -4.85 2.99
N VAL A 39 5.72 -4.06 2.28
CA VAL A 39 5.35 -4.33 0.87
C VAL A 39 5.99 -3.27 0.00
N LEU A 40 6.79 -3.71 -0.98
CA LEU A 40 7.33 -2.85 -2.04
C LEU A 40 6.32 -2.76 -3.19
N GLU A 41 5.58 -1.65 -3.23
CA GLU A 41 4.56 -1.34 -4.20
C GLU A 41 5.14 -0.51 -5.36
N THR A 42 4.74 -0.83 -6.60
CA THR A 42 5.07 0.00 -7.77
C THR A 42 3.97 1.03 -7.98
N ILE A 43 4.28 2.31 -7.81
CA ILE A 43 3.31 3.41 -8.02
C ILE A 43 3.20 3.73 -9.51
N ALA A 44 4.33 4.01 -10.14
CA ALA A 44 4.42 4.27 -11.58
C ALA A 44 5.73 3.69 -12.11
N GLN A 45 5.76 3.34 -13.39
CA GLN A 45 6.92 2.75 -14.04
C GLN A 45 6.89 3.00 -15.53
N TRP A 46 8.04 3.11 -16.17
CA TRP A 46 8.13 3.48 -17.58
C TRP A 46 9.16 2.64 -18.30
N PRO A 47 8.89 2.25 -19.56
CA PRO A 47 9.97 1.80 -20.43
C PRO A 47 10.97 2.92 -20.68
N VAL A 48 10.48 4.09 -21.08
CA VAL A 48 11.19 5.37 -21.11
C VAL A 48 10.18 6.45 -20.73
N LEU A 49 10.64 7.56 -20.15
CA LEU A 49 9.74 8.66 -19.81
C LEU A 49 9.17 9.27 -21.09
N ASP A 50 7.89 9.61 -21.03
CA ASP A 50 7.15 10.26 -22.11
C ASP A 50 6.49 11.53 -21.59
N TYR A 51 6.28 12.52 -22.46
CA TYR A 51 5.79 13.85 -22.10
C TYR A 51 4.51 14.18 -22.88
N ALA A 52 3.62 14.93 -22.24
CA ALA A 52 2.46 15.54 -22.87
C ALA A 52 2.89 16.77 -23.72
N LEU A 53 3.69 16.52 -24.75
CA LEU A 53 4.32 17.56 -25.56
C LEU A 53 3.27 18.47 -26.22
N PRO A 54 3.48 19.80 -26.25
CA PRO A 54 2.69 20.69 -27.08
C PRO A 54 2.95 20.37 -28.56
N TYR A 55 2.05 20.79 -29.45
CA TYR A 55 2.24 20.66 -30.90
C TYR A 55 3.28 21.68 -31.41
N ASP A 56 4.52 21.50 -31.00
CA ASP A 56 5.68 22.32 -31.35
C ASP A 56 6.75 21.40 -31.97
N ARG A 57 7.14 21.70 -33.21
CA ARG A 57 8.07 20.89 -33.99
C ARG A 57 9.47 20.84 -33.37
N GLU A 58 9.88 21.87 -32.63
CA GLU A 58 11.20 21.94 -32.03
C GLU A 58 11.34 20.93 -30.89
N TYR A 59 10.33 20.81 -30.03
CA TYR A 59 10.32 19.78 -28.98
C TYR A 59 10.35 18.37 -29.57
N LEU A 60 9.54 18.11 -30.60
CA LEU A 60 9.51 16.80 -31.26
C LEU A 60 10.85 16.46 -31.92
N ALA A 61 11.53 17.44 -32.51
CA ALA A 61 12.82 17.24 -33.16
C ALA A 61 13.95 16.96 -32.17
N GLN A 62 13.89 17.55 -30.97
CA GLN A 62 14.95 17.44 -29.95
C GLN A 62 14.73 16.29 -28.97
N PHE A 63 13.49 15.88 -28.71
CA PHE A 63 13.19 14.85 -27.71
C PHE A 63 13.90 13.53 -28.02
N ARG A 64 14.65 13.03 -27.03
CA ARG A 64 15.32 11.72 -27.06
C ARG A 64 14.97 10.96 -25.77
N PRO A 65 13.91 10.14 -25.75
CA PRO A 65 13.46 9.46 -24.53
C PRO A 65 14.55 8.59 -23.88
N GLU A 66 15.44 8.01 -24.68
CA GLU A 66 16.61 7.23 -24.25
C GLU A 66 17.65 8.04 -23.46
N ASN A 67 17.56 9.37 -23.46
CA ASN A 67 18.45 10.26 -22.72
C ASN A 67 17.82 10.84 -21.45
N VAL A 68 16.52 10.59 -21.21
CA VAL A 68 15.79 11.19 -20.08
C VAL A 68 15.86 10.28 -18.86
N VAL A 69 16.59 10.73 -17.84
CA VAL A 69 16.68 10.06 -16.54
C VAL A 69 16.08 10.94 -15.45
N PRO A 70 15.09 10.46 -14.69
CA PRO A 70 14.63 11.18 -13.52
C PRO A 70 15.66 11.01 -12.40
N THR A 71 16.11 12.12 -11.82
CA THR A 71 17.03 12.09 -10.67
C THR A 71 16.31 12.32 -9.37
N GLY A 72 15.25 13.12 -9.36
CA GLY A 72 14.52 13.43 -8.15
C GLY A 72 13.00 13.53 -8.31
N PHE A 73 12.30 13.50 -7.18
CA PHE A 73 10.85 13.60 -7.11
C PHE A 73 10.40 14.23 -5.78
N GLU A 74 9.15 14.70 -5.77
CA GLU A 74 8.52 15.21 -4.55
C GLU A 74 7.01 14.95 -4.59
N VAL A 75 6.42 14.65 -3.43
CA VAL A 75 5.03 14.22 -3.33
C VAL A 75 4.21 15.27 -2.59
N SER A 76 3.19 15.80 -3.26
CA SER A 76 2.16 16.65 -2.65
C SER A 76 0.87 15.86 -2.40
N GLU A 77 -0.19 16.52 -1.92
CA GLU A 77 -1.47 15.88 -1.65
C GLU A 77 -2.10 15.24 -2.90
N HIS A 78 -2.00 15.89 -4.05
CA HIS A 78 -2.66 15.46 -5.30
C HIS A 78 -1.72 15.30 -6.50
N ARG A 79 -0.46 15.75 -6.38
CA ARG A 79 0.50 15.81 -7.48
C ARG A 79 1.83 15.19 -7.07
N ILE A 80 2.51 14.55 -8.01
CA ILE A 80 3.88 14.07 -7.86
C ILE A 80 4.73 14.86 -8.85
N PHE A 81 5.75 15.56 -8.36
CA PHE A 81 6.70 16.29 -9.16
C PHE A 81 7.91 15.41 -9.47
N ILE A 82 8.45 15.52 -10.67
CA ILE A 82 9.58 14.72 -11.14
C ILE A 82 10.60 15.66 -11.79
N ALA A 83 11.85 15.56 -11.33
CA ALA A 83 13.00 16.28 -11.84
C ALA A 83 13.79 15.40 -12.81
N THR A 84 13.96 15.88 -14.04
CA THR A 84 14.67 15.25 -15.16
C THR A 84 15.76 16.20 -15.65
N PRO A 85 16.95 16.22 -15.01
CA PRO A 85 18.01 17.13 -15.40
C PRO A 85 18.54 16.80 -16.80
N ARG A 86 19.12 17.80 -17.45
CA ARG A 86 19.79 17.70 -18.76
C ARG A 86 21.16 17.06 -18.62
N ILE A 87 21.20 15.82 -18.16
CA ILE A 87 22.43 15.01 -18.10
C ILE A 87 22.99 14.80 -19.52
N ARG A 88 22.07 14.57 -20.46
CA ARG A 88 22.30 14.49 -21.90
C ARG A 88 21.28 15.38 -22.63
N ALA A 89 21.53 15.66 -23.90
CA ALA A 89 20.61 16.42 -24.75
C ALA A 89 19.30 15.65 -25.01
N GLY A 90 18.22 16.39 -25.26
CA GLY A 90 16.92 15.83 -25.67
C GLY A 90 15.90 15.63 -24.55
N VAL A 91 16.06 16.32 -23.42
CA VAL A 91 15.03 16.43 -22.37
C VAL A 91 14.05 17.56 -22.72
N PRO A 92 12.73 17.34 -22.87
CA PRO A 92 11.81 18.43 -23.21
C PRO A 92 11.59 19.40 -22.04
N ALA A 93 11.06 18.88 -20.92
CA ALA A 93 10.89 19.60 -19.67
C ALA A 93 11.77 18.98 -18.58
N THR A 94 12.44 19.82 -17.78
CA THR A 94 13.34 19.36 -16.71
C THR A 94 12.65 19.23 -15.35
N LEU A 95 11.46 19.80 -15.24
CA LEU A 95 10.59 19.69 -14.08
C LEU A 95 9.18 19.43 -14.58
N SER A 96 8.62 18.32 -14.11
CA SER A 96 7.33 17.83 -14.57
C SER A 96 6.45 17.41 -13.41
N VAL A 97 5.17 17.22 -13.72
CA VAL A 97 4.15 16.80 -12.76
C VAL A 97 3.29 15.67 -13.34
N ILE A 98 2.90 14.75 -12.46
CA ILE A 98 1.87 13.74 -12.73
C ILE A 98 0.83 13.74 -11.60
N PRO A 99 -0.41 13.29 -11.85
CA PRO A 99 -1.37 13.07 -10.78
C PRO A 99 -0.83 12.09 -9.73
N ARG A 100 -1.17 12.27 -8.45
CA ARG A 100 -0.83 11.28 -7.41
C ARG A 100 -1.75 10.05 -7.46
N ASP A 101 -3.02 10.26 -7.85
CA ASP A 101 -4.03 9.20 -7.91
C ASP A 101 -3.99 8.48 -9.27
N LEU A 102 -2.96 7.66 -9.43
CA LEU A 102 -2.70 6.87 -10.63
C LEU A 102 -2.98 5.39 -10.39
N PRO A 103 -3.40 4.62 -11.41
CA PRO A 103 -3.37 3.17 -11.34
C PRO A 103 -1.95 2.69 -11.04
N LEU A 104 -1.79 1.81 -10.04
CA LEU A 104 -0.50 1.27 -9.65
C LEU A 104 0.19 0.57 -10.82
N GLY A 105 1.47 0.88 -11.01
CA GLY A 105 2.29 0.33 -12.09
C GLY A 105 1.98 0.92 -13.48
N SER A 106 1.20 2.00 -13.56
CA SER A 106 0.95 2.72 -14.82
C SER A 106 2.16 3.54 -15.28
N SER A 107 2.13 3.96 -16.55
CA SER A 107 3.15 4.77 -17.22
C SER A 107 2.55 6.11 -17.68
N PRO A 108 2.22 7.03 -16.77
CA PRO A 108 1.59 8.30 -17.14
C PRO A 108 2.56 9.20 -17.93
N GLN A 109 2.02 10.02 -18.82
CA GLN A 109 2.79 11.09 -19.47
C GLN A 109 3.11 12.20 -18.46
N LEU A 110 4.30 12.76 -18.57
CA LEU A 110 4.77 13.89 -17.78
C LEU A 110 4.26 15.21 -18.37
N ASP A 111 3.64 16.06 -17.56
CA ASP A 111 3.31 17.43 -17.96
C ASP A 111 4.34 18.42 -17.43
N ALA A 112 4.64 19.48 -18.17
CA ALA A 112 5.66 20.46 -17.78
C ALA A 112 5.16 21.35 -16.64
N TYR A 113 5.97 21.50 -15.59
CA TYR A 113 5.63 22.36 -14.46
C TYR A 113 6.54 23.61 -14.41
N PRO A 114 6.00 24.81 -14.10
CA PRO A 114 4.56 25.10 -13.94
C PRO A 114 3.82 25.19 -15.30
N SER A 115 4.53 25.43 -16.39
CA SER A 115 4.03 25.36 -17.76
C SER A 115 5.17 25.14 -18.74
N TRP A 116 4.85 24.81 -19.99
CA TRP A 116 5.85 24.63 -21.07
C TRP A 116 6.70 25.88 -21.35
N ASP A 117 6.20 27.09 -21.08
CA ASP A 117 6.94 28.34 -21.27
C ASP A 117 8.21 28.43 -20.42
N TRP A 118 8.24 27.71 -19.29
CA TRP A 118 9.42 27.63 -18.43
C TRP A 118 10.51 26.70 -18.97
N HIS A 119 10.22 25.90 -20.00
CA HIS A 119 11.10 24.83 -20.50
C HIS A 119 11.67 25.13 -21.89
N GLY A 120 11.89 26.41 -22.23
CA GLY A 120 12.49 26.83 -23.50
C GLY A 120 13.85 26.18 -23.80
N ALA A 121 14.61 25.80 -22.76
CA ALA A 121 15.87 25.06 -22.91
C ALA A 121 15.69 23.70 -23.61
N GLY A 122 14.50 23.09 -23.56
CA GLY A 122 14.19 21.86 -24.29
C GLY A 122 14.08 22.04 -25.81
N LYS A 123 14.09 23.29 -26.26
CA LYS A 123 14.17 23.70 -27.67
C LYS A 123 15.54 24.29 -28.01
N GLY A 124 16.50 24.24 -27.09
CA GLY A 124 17.81 24.87 -27.25
C GLY A 124 17.81 26.39 -27.03
N ASN A 125 16.74 26.95 -26.45
CA ASN A 125 16.70 28.37 -26.06
C ASN A 125 17.21 28.54 -24.62
N PHE A 126 18.45 29.03 -24.49
CA PHE A 126 19.14 29.24 -23.21
C PHE A 126 19.15 30.72 -22.80
N ASN A 127 17.98 31.35 -22.70
CA ASN A 127 17.84 32.76 -22.29
C ASN A 127 17.91 32.99 -20.76
N CYS A 128 18.16 31.93 -19.98
CA CYS A 128 18.24 31.91 -18.52
C CYS A 128 17.00 32.39 -17.72
N SER A 129 15.91 32.78 -18.40
CA SER A 129 14.65 33.23 -17.77
C SER A 129 13.81 32.07 -17.24
N GLY A 130 13.86 30.92 -17.91
CA GLY A 130 13.19 29.68 -17.50
C GLY A 130 14.11 28.70 -16.77
N LEU A 131 13.66 27.45 -16.67
CA LEU A 131 14.41 26.34 -16.08
C LEU A 131 15.38 25.74 -17.11
N ILE A 132 16.62 25.53 -16.68
CA ILE A 132 17.64 24.88 -17.49
C ILE A 132 17.69 23.39 -17.18
N SER A 133 18.11 23.02 -15.96
CA SER A 133 18.38 21.63 -15.61
C SER A 133 18.22 21.42 -14.10
N VAL A 134 17.03 20.92 -13.74
CA VAL A 134 16.60 20.71 -12.36
C VAL A 134 16.99 19.31 -11.89
N TYR A 135 17.81 19.24 -10.85
CA TYR A 135 18.25 17.95 -10.27
C TYR A 135 17.40 17.50 -9.09
N ARG A 136 17.02 18.45 -8.23
CA ARG A 136 16.32 18.20 -6.97
C ARG A 136 15.28 19.25 -6.66
N ILE A 137 14.25 18.77 -5.98
CA ILE A 137 13.09 19.53 -5.57
C ILE A 137 12.68 19.13 -4.15
N ARG A 138 12.16 20.09 -3.37
CA ARG A 138 11.61 19.83 -2.04
C ARG A 138 10.35 20.64 -1.80
N ILE A 139 9.37 20.05 -1.11
CA ILE A 139 8.24 20.80 -0.58
C ILE A 139 8.55 21.19 0.87
N ASP A 140 8.39 22.47 1.18
CA ASP A 140 8.49 22.96 2.56
C ASP A 140 7.18 22.80 3.35
N LYS A 141 7.23 23.08 4.66
CA LYS A 141 6.04 23.04 5.51
C LYS A 141 4.89 23.96 5.06
N CYS A 142 5.20 25.00 4.29
CA CYS A 142 4.25 25.98 3.76
C CYS A 142 3.65 25.60 2.41
N ASN A 143 3.88 24.37 1.93
CA ASN A 143 3.39 23.90 0.64
C ASN A 143 3.96 24.70 -0.55
N ARG A 144 5.23 25.09 -0.47
CA ARG A 144 5.97 25.70 -1.59
C ARG A 144 7.00 24.72 -2.12
N LEU A 145 7.15 24.66 -3.44
CA LEU A 145 8.12 23.81 -4.12
C LEU A 145 9.42 24.57 -4.37
N TRP A 146 10.47 24.15 -3.68
CA TRP A 146 11.83 24.61 -3.87
C TRP A 146 12.49 23.80 -4.98
N VAL A 147 13.04 24.50 -5.98
CA VAL A 147 13.53 23.95 -7.24
C VAL A 147 14.98 24.35 -7.43
N LEU A 148 15.89 23.38 -7.40
CA LEU A 148 17.32 23.61 -7.64
C LEU A 148 17.64 23.39 -9.11
N ASP A 149 17.85 24.49 -9.83
CA ASP A 149 18.30 24.53 -11.21
C ASP A 149 19.81 24.73 -11.25
N SER A 150 20.52 23.76 -11.83
CA SER A 150 21.97 23.77 -11.93
C SER A 150 22.50 24.79 -12.95
N GLY A 151 21.70 25.19 -13.93
CA GLY A 151 22.17 26.02 -15.05
C GLY A 151 23.12 25.29 -16.03
N ILE A 152 23.28 23.98 -15.90
CA ILE A 152 24.15 23.14 -16.73
C ILE A 152 23.33 22.39 -17.77
N ASN A 153 23.75 22.46 -19.04
CA ASN A 153 23.29 21.58 -20.10
C ASN A 153 24.31 20.44 -20.30
N THR A 154 23.83 19.24 -20.61
CA THR A 154 24.66 18.08 -20.99
C THR A 154 25.78 17.74 -19.98
N SER A 155 25.43 17.59 -18.70
CA SER A 155 26.38 17.46 -17.58
C SER A 155 27.38 16.30 -17.67
N VAL A 156 27.09 15.25 -18.44
CA VAL A 156 27.99 14.08 -18.62
C VAL A 156 28.68 14.06 -19.98
N ASP A 157 28.16 14.79 -20.97
CA ASP A 157 28.72 14.79 -22.33
C ASP A 157 29.83 15.84 -22.48
N ASP A 158 29.51 17.13 -22.33
CA ASP A 158 30.45 18.24 -22.53
C ASP A 158 30.44 19.29 -21.41
N PHE A 159 29.61 19.10 -20.36
CA PHE A 159 29.48 19.97 -19.20
C PHE A 159 29.28 21.46 -19.59
N GLN A 160 28.26 21.72 -20.39
CA GLN A 160 28.00 23.06 -20.90
C GLN A 160 27.34 23.95 -19.84
N VAL A 161 28.10 24.86 -19.24
CA VAL A 161 27.57 25.91 -18.36
C VAL A 161 26.82 26.94 -19.21
N VAL A 162 25.49 26.98 -19.13
CA VAL A 162 24.66 27.92 -19.91
C VAL A 162 24.11 29.07 -19.07
N CYS A 163 23.84 28.85 -17.78
CA CYS A 163 23.35 29.85 -16.86
C CYS A 163 23.97 29.68 -15.48
N SER A 164 23.97 30.73 -14.66
CA SER A 164 24.29 30.59 -13.23
C SER A 164 23.24 29.71 -12.53
N PRO A 165 23.64 28.85 -11.57
CA PRO A 165 22.71 28.05 -10.81
C PRO A 165 21.77 28.95 -9.99
N LYS A 166 20.53 28.51 -9.83
CA LYS A 166 19.50 29.25 -9.11
C LYS A 166 18.59 28.34 -8.31
N LEU A 167 18.08 28.87 -7.21
CA LEU A 167 17.06 28.23 -6.39
C LEU A 167 15.75 29.01 -6.55
N LEU A 168 14.73 28.34 -7.09
CA LEU A 168 13.41 28.94 -7.30
C LEU A 168 12.41 28.37 -6.30
N VAL A 169 11.46 29.18 -5.86
CA VAL A 169 10.40 28.76 -4.94
C VAL A 169 9.07 29.08 -5.58
N PHE A 170 8.26 28.05 -5.81
CA PHE A 170 6.93 28.16 -6.37
C PHE A 170 5.89 27.91 -5.28
N ASP A 171 4.86 28.75 -5.21
CA ASP A 171 3.69 28.49 -4.39
C ASP A 171 2.83 27.41 -5.05
N LEU A 172 2.58 26.28 -4.38
CA LEU A 172 1.83 25.17 -4.98
C LEU A 172 0.31 25.36 -4.99
N GLN A 173 -0.20 26.46 -4.43
CA GLN A 173 -1.62 26.78 -4.52
C GLN A 173 -1.92 27.53 -5.83
N THR A 174 -1.02 28.42 -6.23
CA THR A 174 -1.16 29.30 -7.41
C THR A 174 -0.25 28.91 -8.57
N ASP A 175 0.69 27.98 -8.34
CA ASP A 175 1.75 27.56 -9.25
C ASP A 175 2.61 28.73 -9.77
N GLN A 176 2.69 29.82 -8.98
CA GLN A 176 3.46 31.02 -9.31
C GLN A 176 4.83 31.01 -8.62
N LEU A 177 5.83 31.59 -9.30
CA LEU A 177 7.14 31.86 -8.70
C LEU A 177 6.97 32.93 -7.61
N VAL A 178 7.35 32.60 -6.37
CA VAL A 178 7.30 33.53 -5.23
C VAL A 178 8.68 34.00 -4.76
N ARG A 179 9.74 33.26 -5.09
CA ARG A 179 11.12 33.66 -4.77
C ARG A 179 12.11 33.07 -5.77
N GLN A 180 13.13 33.84 -6.14
CA GLN A 180 14.28 33.37 -6.89
C GLN A 180 15.55 33.83 -6.18
N VAL A 181 16.45 32.88 -5.93
CA VAL A 181 17.75 33.10 -5.31
C VAL A 181 18.82 32.79 -6.33
N ILE A 182 19.72 33.76 -6.53
CA ILE A 182 20.91 33.62 -7.38
C ILE A 182 22.12 33.49 -6.47
N PHE A 183 22.91 32.44 -6.65
CA PHE A 183 24.08 32.23 -5.82
C PHE A 183 25.23 33.19 -6.22
N PRO A 184 25.85 33.86 -5.24
CA PRO A 184 26.94 34.79 -5.51
C PRO A 184 28.21 34.02 -5.91
N ARG A 185 29.10 34.65 -6.68
CA ARG A 185 30.25 33.96 -7.32
C ARG A 185 31.19 33.29 -6.30
N GLU A 186 31.28 33.82 -5.08
CA GLU A 186 32.19 33.40 -4.03
C GLU A 186 31.89 31.98 -3.51
N VAL A 187 30.61 31.56 -3.57
CA VAL A 187 30.19 30.22 -3.16
C VAL A 187 30.25 29.18 -4.29
N LEU A 188 30.49 29.64 -5.52
CA LEU A 188 30.55 28.83 -6.73
C LEU A 188 32.00 28.52 -7.14
N ARG A 189 32.16 27.49 -7.96
CA ARG A 189 33.38 27.08 -8.65
C ARG A 189 33.13 27.07 -10.15
N PRO A 190 34.18 27.16 -11.00
CA PRO A 190 34.02 27.14 -12.45
C PRO A 190 33.22 25.93 -12.96
N ASP A 191 33.34 24.82 -12.25
CA ASP A 191 32.74 23.51 -12.53
C ASP A 191 31.62 23.15 -11.54
N THR A 192 30.99 24.13 -10.87
CA THR A 192 29.90 23.86 -9.94
C THR A 192 28.74 23.14 -10.61
N LEU A 193 28.30 22.04 -9.99
CA LEU A 193 27.07 21.32 -10.33
C LEU A 193 26.28 21.09 -9.04
N LEU A 194 25.29 21.95 -8.78
CA LEU A 194 24.42 21.81 -7.62
C LEU A 194 23.36 20.73 -7.89
N THR A 195 23.42 19.62 -7.16
CA THR A 195 22.62 18.41 -7.46
C THR A 195 21.62 18.03 -6.39
N ASN A 196 21.81 18.45 -5.14
CA ASN A 196 20.93 18.06 -4.05
C ASN A 196 20.69 19.15 -3.03
N LEU A 197 19.50 19.11 -2.41
CA LEU A 197 19.10 20.07 -1.38
C LEU A 197 18.24 19.42 -0.31
N VAL A 198 18.36 19.91 0.91
CA VAL A 198 17.41 19.66 2.00
C VAL A 198 17.12 20.95 2.75
N ILE A 199 15.90 21.07 3.24
CA ILE A 199 15.41 22.24 3.97
C ILE A 199 15.46 21.94 5.46
N ASP A 200 16.00 22.87 6.23
CA ASP A 200 15.98 22.90 7.68
C ASP A 200 15.08 24.06 8.12
N ASP A 201 13.86 23.70 8.52
CA ASP A 201 12.81 24.60 8.96
C ASP A 201 12.48 24.45 10.46
N THR A 202 13.41 23.83 11.22
CA THR A 202 13.25 23.49 12.64
C THR A 202 13.06 24.71 13.54
N GLU A 203 13.81 25.78 13.26
CA GLU A 203 13.76 27.04 14.00
C GLU A 203 12.97 28.13 13.26
N ALA A 204 12.50 27.84 12.05
CA ALA A 204 11.84 28.81 11.18
C ALA A 204 10.45 29.19 11.73
N ARG A 205 10.20 30.49 11.90
CA ARG A 205 8.92 31.07 12.35
C ARG A 205 8.01 31.43 11.19
N THR A 206 8.60 31.73 10.05
CA THR A 206 7.93 32.00 8.78
C THR A 206 8.29 30.90 7.78
N CYS A 207 7.87 31.07 6.54
CA CYS A 207 8.30 30.19 5.46
C CYS A 207 9.69 30.61 4.91
N ASP A 208 10.10 31.87 5.10
CA ASP A 208 11.29 32.43 4.45
C ASP A 208 12.56 32.38 5.30
N ASP A 209 12.45 32.19 6.61
CA ASP A 209 13.55 32.09 7.57
C ASP A 209 14.03 30.65 7.79
N VAL A 210 14.13 29.89 6.70
CA VAL A 210 14.66 28.52 6.67
C VAL A 210 16.14 28.51 6.29
N PHE A 211 16.85 27.46 6.68
CA PHE A 211 18.17 27.15 6.13
C PHE A 211 18.05 26.07 5.05
N VAL A 212 18.84 26.18 3.99
CA VAL A 212 18.90 25.17 2.93
C VAL A 212 20.34 24.69 2.77
N TYR A 213 20.55 23.39 2.88
CA TYR A 213 21.85 22.76 2.65
C TYR A 213 21.86 22.18 1.24
N ILE A 214 22.90 22.47 0.46
CA ILE A 214 22.96 22.17 -0.98
C ILE A 214 24.31 21.52 -1.31
N THR A 215 24.30 20.39 -2.02
CA THR A 215 25.54 19.74 -2.45
C THR A 215 25.99 20.23 -3.81
N ASP A 216 27.27 20.57 -3.91
CA ASP A 216 27.97 20.74 -5.17
C ASP A 216 28.79 19.49 -5.44
N THR A 217 28.48 18.79 -6.53
CA THR A 217 28.99 17.44 -6.80
C THR A 217 30.31 17.43 -7.55
N VAL A 218 30.43 18.29 -8.56
CA VAL A 218 31.62 18.34 -9.43
C VAL A 218 32.69 19.25 -8.85
N GLY A 219 32.31 20.41 -8.29
CA GLY A 219 33.16 21.12 -7.34
C GLY A 219 32.80 20.64 -5.94
N PRO A 220 33.47 19.67 -5.30
CA PRO A 220 32.87 19.01 -4.15
C PRO A 220 32.78 19.93 -2.94
N GLY A 221 31.58 20.12 -2.40
CA GLY A 221 31.34 20.99 -1.26
C GLY A 221 29.88 21.08 -0.82
N LEU A 222 29.66 21.69 0.34
CA LEU A 222 28.34 21.93 0.89
C LEU A 222 28.08 23.43 0.96
N LEU A 223 27.08 23.90 0.23
CA LEU A 223 26.58 25.27 0.33
C LEU A 223 25.50 25.33 1.39
N VAL A 224 25.46 26.44 2.12
CA VAL A 224 24.39 26.76 3.07
C VAL A 224 23.78 28.07 2.62
N PHE A 225 22.45 28.09 2.52
CA PHE A 225 21.67 29.29 2.26
C PHE A 225 20.84 29.63 3.49
N ASP A 226 20.98 30.85 4.00
CA ASP A 226 20.17 31.44 5.05
C ASP A 226 19.08 32.29 4.41
N GLY A 227 17.84 31.80 4.49
CA GLY A 227 16.68 32.46 3.91
C GLY A 227 16.32 33.78 4.58
N THR A 228 16.72 34.00 5.84
CA THR A 228 16.47 35.22 6.61
C THR A 228 17.37 36.35 6.16
N ALA A 229 18.67 36.08 6.07
CA ALA A 229 19.67 37.07 5.68
C ALA A 229 19.85 37.18 4.16
N ASP A 230 19.25 36.27 3.39
CA ASP A 230 19.42 36.11 1.94
C ASP A 230 20.91 35.98 1.56
N ARG A 231 21.62 35.15 2.33
CA ARG A 231 23.07 34.95 2.23
C ARG A 231 23.40 33.49 2.08
N SER A 232 24.50 33.22 1.38
CA SER A 232 25.03 31.87 1.25
C SER A 232 26.52 31.82 1.52
N TRP A 233 26.99 30.71 2.05
CA TRP A 233 28.40 30.39 2.20
C TRP A 233 28.67 28.92 1.86
N ARG A 234 29.94 28.57 1.77
CA ARG A 234 30.40 27.25 1.32
C ARG A 234 31.34 26.62 2.32
N TYR A 235 31.14 25.34 2.58
CA TYR A 235 32.08 24.47 3.26
C TYR A 235 32.72 23.47 2.31
N VAL A 236 33.98 23.16 2.60
CA VAL A 236 34.76 22.14 1.90
C VAL A 236 35.42 21.27 2.94
N HIS A 237 35.40 19.95 2.71
CA HIS A 237 36.08 18.98 3.54
C HIS A 237 36.53 17.80 2.68
N ALA A 238 37.64 17.14 3.04
CA ALA A 238 38.19 16.02 2.26
C ALA A 238 37.18 14.86 2.08
N SER A 239 36.28 14.67 3.05
CA SER A 239 35.21 13.67 2.96
C SER A 239 34.13 13.96 1.91
N MET A 240 34.16 15.13 1.27
CA MET A 240 33.23 15.49 0.20
C MET A 240 33.80 15.13 -1.18
N LEU A 241 35.11 14.84 -1.26
CA LEU A 241 35.78 14.41 -2.49
C LEU A 241 35.43 12.95 -2.82
N PRO A 242 35.41 12.58 -4.11
CA PRO A 242 35.30 11.18 -4.52
C PRO A 242 36.52 10.37 -4.05
N ASP A 243 36.30 9.15 -3.57
CA ASP A 243 37.38 8.20 -3.28
C ASP A 243 37.70 7.40 -4.55
N PRO A 244 38.93 7.48 -5.11
CA PRO A 244 39.31 6.76 -6.31
C PRO A 244 39.09 5.25 -6.24
N ASN A 245 39.18 4.65 -5.05
CA ASN A 245 38.99 3.21 -4.85
C ASN A 245 37.52 2.78 -4.99
N PHE A 246 36.58 3.73 -5.00
CA PHE A 246 35.14 3.50 -5.08
C PHE A 246 34.50 4.17 -6.31
N SER A 247 35.31 4.57 -7.30
CA SER A 247 34.86 5.24 -8.53
C SER A 247 34.18 4.31 -9.53
N THR A 248 34.43 3.00 -9.45
CA THR A 248 33.75 1.97 -10.24
C THR A 248 32.54 1.41 -9.50
N TYR A 249 31.37 1.49 -10.13
CA TYR A 249 30.11 0.99 -9.60
C TYR A 249 29.71 -0.30 -10.30
N ARG A 250 29.12 -1.23 -9.56
CA ARG A 250 28.60 -2.49 -10.10
C ARG A 250 27.16 -2.70 -9.68
N ILE A 251 26.29 -2.88 -10.68
CA ILE A 251 24.86 -3.16 -10.53
C ILE A 251 24.53 -4.35 -11.43
N GLY A 252 24.24 -5.50 -10.82
CA GLY A 252 24.13 -6.75 -11.57
C GLY A 252 25.43 -7.08 -12.32
N SER A 253 25.33 -7.30 -13.63
CA SER A 253 26.48 -7.54 -14.52
C SER A 253 27.11 -6.27 -15.10
N ASP A 254 26.46 -5.12 -14.94
CA ASP A 254 26.93 -3.87 -15.53
C ASP A 254 27.93 -3.16 -14.61
N THR A 255 28.89 -2.49 -15.22
CA THR A 255 29.81 -1.58 -14.53
C THR A 255 29.86 -0.24 -15.23
N PHE A 256 30.12 0.81 -14.46
CA PHE A 256 30.41 2.14 -14.97
C PHE A 256 31.31 2.89 -13.98
N GLU A 257 32.01 3.91 -14.47
CA GLU A 257 32.92 4.73 -13.67
C GLU A 257 32.41 6.17 -13.66
N LEU A 258 32.29 6.76 -12.48
CA LEU A 258 31.84 8.13 -12.28
C LEU A 258 32.49 8.73 -11.03
N PHE A 259 33.15 9.88 -11.20
CA PHE A 259 33.99 10.52 -10.20
C PHE A 259 33.28 11.62 -9.41
N ASP A 260 32.01 11.41 -9.11
CA ASP A 260 31.17 12.39 -8.43
C ASP A 260 31.50 12.49 -6.93
N GLY A 261 31.68 13.74 -6.47
CA GLY A 261 31.86 14.09 -5.06
C GLY A 261 30.56 13.98 -4.26
N VAL A 262 30.37 14.85 -3.28
CA VAL A 262 29.17 14.85 -2.41
C VAL A 262 27.86 14.95 -3.22
N VAL A 263 26.94 14.00 -2.99
CA VAL A 263 25.60 13.96 -3.65
C VAL A 263 24.51 13.60 -2.66
N GLY A 264 24.69 12.48 -1.93
CA GLY A 264 23.70 12.04 -0.96
C GLY A 264 23.63 13.02 0.19
N LEU A 265 22.42 13.50 0.52
CA LEU A 265 22.19 14.52 1.53
C LEU A 265 20.86 14.27 2.23
N THR A 266 20.86 14.28 3.56
CA THR A 266 19.65 14.26 4.37
C THR A 266 19.86 15.00 5.70
N PHE A 267 18.77 15.42 6.34
CA PHE A 267 18.82 16.18 7.59
C PHE A 267 18.01 15.44 8.67
N SER A 268 18.58 15.35 9.87
CA SER A 268 17.91 14.90 11.08
C SER A 268 17.56 16.11 11.95
N PRO A 269 16.28 16.50 12.00
CA PRO A 269 15.80 17.55 12.90
C PRO A 269 16.06 17.23 14.38
N ARG A 270 15.94 15.95 14.75
CA ARG A 270 16.03 15.49 16.13
C ARG A 270 17.44 15.63 16.70
N GLU A 271 18.45 15.31 15.90
CA GLU A 271 19.85 15.34 16.33
C GLU A 271 20.59 16.60 15.86
N ASN A 272 19.95 17.47 15.08
CA ASN A 272 20.60 18.61 14.42
C ASN A 272 21.83 18.20 13.60
N LEU A 273 21.69 17.11 12.84
CA LEU A 273 22.75 16.54 12.01
C LEU A 273 22.38 16.57 10.53
N VAL A 274 23.27 17.12 9.71
CA VAL A 274 23.23 16.97 8.26
C VAL A 274 24.11 15.77 7.91
N TYR A 275 23.47 14.71 7.42
CA TYR A 275 24.14 13.53 6.91
C TYR A 275 24.42 13.70 5.42
N TYR A 276 25.62 13.32 5.00
CA TYR A 276 25.98 13.36 3.59
C TYR A 276 26.94 12.25 3.19
N GLN A 277 27.04 12.02 1.88
CA GLN A 277 28.01 11.11 1.29
C GLN A 277 28.38 11.52 -0.15
N PRO A 278 29.65 11.39 -0.54
CA PRO A 278 30.05 11.28 -1.94
C PRO A 278 29.35 10.13 -2.66
N LEU A 279 29.27 10.21 -3.99
CA LEU A 279 28.82 9.05 -4.78
C LEU A 279 29.88 7.93 -4.72
N ALA A 280 31.15 8.30 -4.95
CA ALA A 280 32.28 7.39 -4.89
C ALA A 280 32.74 7.16 -3.44
N THR A 281 31.89 6.57 -2.59
CA THR A 281 32.27 6.11 -1.25
C THR A 281 31.34 5.03 -0.70
N ASP A 282 31.85 4.20 0.20
CA ASP A 282 31.04 3.34 1.07
C ASP A 282 30.59 4.05 2.37
N ARG A 283 31.16 5.23 2.69
CA ARG A 283 30.96 5.89 3.99
C ARG A 283 29.75 6.81 4.02
N ILE A 284 29.23 7.04 5.22
CA ILE A 284 28.27 8.12 5.53
C ILE A 284 28.94 9.05 6.54
N PHE A 285 28.87 10.35 6.28
CA PHE A 285 29.41 11.40 7.14
C PHE A 285 28.29 12.23 7.74
N SER A 286 28.60 12.95 8.82
CA SER A 286 27.70 13.94 9.40
C SER A 286 28.44 15.18 9.85
N VAL A 287 27.72 16.28 9.90
CA VAL A 287 28.14 17.56 10.47
C VAL A 287 26.94 18.18 11.19
N SER A 288 27.18 18.86 12.30
CA SER A 288 26.10 19.53 13.02
C SER A 288 25.55 20.72 12.23
N SER A 289 24.22 20.81 12.12
CA SER A 289 23.55 21.97 11.52
C SER A 289 23.87 23.26 12.30
N LEU A 290 24.10 23.19 13.61
CA LEU A 290 24.48 24.35 14.41
C LEU A 290 25.79 24.98 13.94
N VAL A 291 26.76 24.16 13.54
CA VAL A 291 28.03 24.63 12.96
C VAL A 291 27.81 25.19 11.56
N LEU A 292 26.99 24.53 10.75
CA LEU A 292 26.70 24.97 9.40
C LEU A 292 25.94 26.31 9.37
N LYS A 293 25.01 26.53 10.30
CA LYS A 293 24.21 27.77 10.43
C LYS A 293 25.01 28.96 10.98
N ALA A 294 26.11 28.72 11.69
CA ALA A 294 26.91 29.77 12.31
C ALA A 294 27.67 30.67 11.31
N GLY A 295 27.71 30.30 10.03
CA GLY A 295 28.40 31.05 8.98
C GLY A 295 29.81 30.51 8.66
N PRO A 296 30.55 31.20 7.78
CA PRO A 296 31.90 30.81 7.38
C PRO A 296 32.83 30.57 8.57
N LEU A 297 33.62 29.51 8.53
CA LEU A 297 34.60 29.23 9.58
C LEU A 297 35.76 30.25 9.52
N PRO A 298 36.32 30.63 10.68
CA PRO A 298 37.60 31.31 10.76
C PRO A 298 38.70 30.58 9.98
N PHE A 299 39.65 31.36 9.45
CA PHE A 299 40.78 30.79 8.73
C PHE A 299 41.54 29.76 9.57
N GLY A 300 41.81 28.59 8.98
CA GLY A 300 42.54 27.50 9.65
C GLY A 300 41.69 26.61 10.57
N GLN A 301 40.43 26.95 10.83
CA GLN A 301 39.54 26.10 11.63
C GLN A 301 38.92 24.99 10.77
N PRO A 302 39.12 23.70 11.10
CA PRO A 302 38.55 22.60 10.32
C PRO A 302 37.05 22.46 10.58
N LEU A 303 36.30 22.02 9.56
CA LEU A 303 34.90 21.62 9.72
C LEU A 303 34.84 20.33 10.57
N PRO A 304 34.07 20.29 11.67
CA PRO A 304 33.99 19.12 12.55
C PRO A 304 33.12 18.01 11.93
N VAL A 305 33.70 17.28 10.99
CA VAL A 305 33.05 16.16 10.29
C VAL A 305 33.22 14.87 11.09
N THR A 306 32.12 14.12 11.23
CA THR A 306 32.12 12.80 11.88
C THR A 306 31.84 11.71 10.83
N VAL A 307 32.65 10.64 10.82
CA VAL A 307 32.33 9.42 10.08
C VAL A 307 31.27 8.66 10.88
N VAL A 308 30.08 8.52 10.31
CA VAL A 308 28.95 7.89 10.99
C VAL A 308 29.07 6.38 10.88
N GLY A 309 29.26 5.87 9.65
CA GLY A 309 29.38 4.44 9.40
C GLY A 309 29.74 4.11 7.95
N LYS A 310 29.76 2.82 7.64
CA LYS A 310 30.03 2.27 6.31
C LYS A 310 28.86 1.43 5.82
N LYS A 311 28.55 1.55 4.54
CA LYS A 311 27.58 0.74 3.80
C LYS A 311 28.29 -0.47 3.17
N SER A 312 27.52 -1.45 2.70
CA SER A 312 28.03 -2.62 1.99
C SER A 312 28.64 -2.29 0.62
N SER A 313 28.10 -1.28 -0.05
CA SER A 313 28.59 -0.74 -1.32
C SER A 313 28.25 0.75 -1.44
N GLN A 314 28.70 1.38 -2.53
CA GLN A 314 28.35 2.76 -2.86
C GLN A 314 26.84 2.92 -3.03
N GLY A 315 26.37 4.15 -2.89
CA GLY A 315 24.97 4.49 -3.09
C GLY A 315 24.79 6.00 -3.06
N LEU A 316 23.68 6.47 -3.60
CA LEU A 316 23.40 7.90 -3.70
C LEU A 316 22.39 8.35 -2.65
N ALA A 317 21.21 7.71 -2.61
CA ALA A 317 20.09 8.18 -1.81
C ALA A 317 20.29 7.98 -0.30
N LEU A 318 19.98 9.03 0.47
CA LEU A 318 19.91 9.04 1.93
C LEU A 318 18.59 9.66 2.38
N ALA A 319 17.96 9.07 3.39
CA ALA A 319 16.83 9.64 4.10
C ALA A 319 16.94 9.34 5.60
N VAL A 320 16.20 10.07 6.42
CA VAL A 320 16.05 9.81 7.86
C VAL A 320 14.60 9.47 8.14
N ASN A 321 14.35 8.36 8.83
CA ASN A 321 13.06 8.11 9.45
C ASN A 321 12.91 9.03 10.66
N GLN A 322 12.06 10.04 10.57
CA GLN A 322 11.96 11.06 11.63
C GLN A 322 11.36 10.52 12.94
N ARG A 323 10.72 9.34 12.95
CA ARG A 323 10.14 8.75 14.18
C ARG A 323 11.20 8.16 15.10
N ASP A 324 12.10 7.35 14.55
CA ASP A 324 13.12 6.63 15.31
C ASP A 324 14.55 7.11 15.02
N ASN A 325 14.69 8.06 14.11
CA ASN A 325 15.95 8.65 13.66
C ASN A 325 16.93 7.65 13.01
N SER A 326 16.41 6.55 12.45
CA SER A 326 17.20 5.64 11.63
C SER A 326 17.51 6.25 10.26
N LEU A 327 18.73 6.03 9.78
CA LEU A 327 19.13 6.31 8.41
C LEU A 327 18.56 5.25 7.47
N ILE A 328 18.03 5.69 6.34
CA ILE A 328 17.56 4.84 5.25
C ILE A 328 18.44 5.13 4.04
N PHE A 329 18.95 4.08 3.42
CA PHE A 329 19.88 4.19 2.28
C PHE A 329 19.72 3.00 1.33
N SER A 330 20.29 3.14 0.13
CA SER A 330 20.24 2.11 -0.92
C SER A 330 21.64 1.83 -1.48
N PRO A 331 22.29 0.73 -1.07
CA PRO A 331 23.53 0.27 -1.70
C PRO A 331 23.28 -0.25 -3.12
N PHE A 332 24.12 0.13 -4.08
CA PHE A 332 23.95 -0.19 -5.50
C PHE A 332 24.21 -1.67 -5.81
N THR A 333 25.21 -2.29 -5.20
CA THR A 333 25.54 -3.70 -5.48
C THR A 333 24.49 -4.65 -4.91
N GLU A 334 23.94 -4.34 -3.74
CA GLU A 334 22.96 -5.18 -3.07
C GLU A 334 21.54 -5.01 -3.63
N THR A 335 21.24 -3.91 -4.35
CA THR A 335 19.91 -3.61 -4.91
C THR A 335 18.79 -3.71 -3.87
N ALA A 336 19.03 -3.07 -2.72
CA ALA A 336 18.17 -3.15 -1.55
C ALA A 336 17.98 -1.78 -0.90
N ILE A 337 16.86 -1.59 -0.22
CA ILE A 337 16.67 -0.49 0.73
C ILE A 337 16.98 -1.02 2.13
N ALA A 338 17.90 -0.37 2.83
CA ALA A 338 18.29 -0.71 4.19
C ALA A 338 17.99 0.45 5.15
N SER A 339 17.68 0.10 6.39
CA SER A 339 17.58 1.00 7.54
C SER A 339 18.65 0.66 8.56
N TRP A 340 19.24 1.67 9.16
CA TRP A 340 20.23 1.55 10.21
C TRP A 340 20.07 2.67 11.23
N SER A 341 20.03 2.31 12.52
CA SER A 341 20.06 3.28 13.62
C SER A 341 21.51 3.47 14.09
N PRO A 342 22.14 4.64 13.88
CA PRO A 342 23.50 4.89 14.36
C PRO A 342 23.62 4.79 15.88
N ALA A 343 22.57 5.18 16.61
CA ALA A 343 22.56 5.17 18.08
C ALA A 343 22.53 3.76 18.69
N THR A 344 21.80 2.83 18.08
CA THR A 344 21.62 1.46 18.60
C THR A 344 22.40 0.41 17.82
N ASN A 345 23.00 0.82 16.69
CA ASN A 345 23.60 -0.02 15.67
C ASN A 345 22.66 -1.10 15.08
N LYS A 346 21.34 -1.01 15.30
CA LYS A 346 20.38 -1.94 14.71
C LYS A 346 20.26 -1.69 13.21
N GLN A 347 20.30 -2.77 12.43
CA GLN A 347 20.20 -2.73 10.97
C GLN A 347 19.07 -3.64 10.50
N ARG A 348 18.43 -3.26 9.38
CA ARG A 348 17.35 -4.03 8.76
C ARG A 348 17.30 -3.77 7.26
N VAL A 349 17.13 -4.82 6.46
CA VAL A 349 16.75 -4.69 5.05
C VAL A 349 15.24 -4.47 4.99
N LEU A 350 14.82 -3.35 4.43
CA LEU A 350 13.40 -2.95 4.30
C LEU A 350 12.76 -3.57 3.05
N ALA A 351 13.50 -3.56 1.94
CA ALA A 351 13.09 -4.18 0.70
C ALA A 351 14.31 -4.62 -0.11
N PHE A 352 14.16 -5.69 -0.89
CA PHE A 352 15.15 -6.17 -1.82
C PHE A 352 14.48 -6.48 -3.16
N SER A 353 15.09 -6.04 -4.25
CA SER A 353 14.67 -6.40 -5.60
C SER A 353 15.77 -6.07 -6.61
N ALA A 354 16.48 -7.09 -7.09
CA ALA A 354 17.50 -6.94 -8.14
C ALA A 354 16.97 -6.33 -9.45
N GLU A 355 15.65 -6.44 -9.69
CA GLU A 355 15.01 -5.85 -10.86
C GLU A 355 14.59 -4.39 -10.61
N LYS A 356 13.96 -4.11 -9.47
CA LYS A 356 13.31 -2.81 -9.21
C LYS A 356 14.22 -1.78 -8.54
N LEU A 357 15.22 -2.20 -7.77
CA LEU A 357 16.06 -1.34 -6.91
C LEU A 357 17.51 -1.27 -7.40
N GLN A 358 17.71 -1.02 -8.70
CA GLN A 358 19.05 -1.00 -9.31
C GLN A 358 19.82 0.28 -8.98
N PHE A 359 19.40 1.42 -9.55
CA PHE A 359 19.97 2.72 -9.25
C PHE A 359 18.92 3.59 -8.55
N VAL A 360 18.93 3.58 -7.22
CA VAL A 360 18.02 4.40 -6.41
C VAL A 360 18.56 5.82 -6.34
N ALA A 361 17.97 6.69 -7.17
CA ALA A 361 18.34 8.08 -7.26
C ALA A 361 17.81 8.90 -6.09
N GLU A 362 16.67 8.52 -5.50
CA GLU A 362 16.13 9.25 -4.36
C GLU A 362 15.30 8.38 -3.42
N LEU A 363 15.38 8.72 -2.13
CA LEU A 363 14.62 8.14 -1.03
C LEU A 363 13.98 9.26 -0.23
N MET A 364 12.74 9.06 0.17
CA MET A 364 12.03 9.99 1.03
C MET A 364 11.20 9.24 2.05
N TRP A 365 11.41 9.54 3.33
CA TRP A 365 10.47 9.17 4.38
C TRP A 365 9.38 10.24 4.43
N TYR A 366 8.14 9.86 4.16
CA TYR A 366 7.07 10.84 3.95
C TYR A 366 6.03 10.77 5.07
N GLU A 367 6.12 11.73 6.01
CA GLU A 367 5.22 11.80 7.17
C GLU A 367 3.75 11.88 6.77
N ARG A 368 3.44 12.70 5.76
CA ARG A 368 2.07 12.94 5.26
C ARG A 368 1.47 11.74 4.52
N ASP A 369 2.25 10.68 4.26
CA ASP A 369 1.78 9.39 3.75
C ASP A 369 2.06 8.27 4.77
N ASN A 370 1.69 8.52 6.03
CA ASN A 370 1.80 7.58 7.15
C ASN A 370 3.23 7.12 7.51
N GLY A 371 4.26 7.85 7.05
CA GLY A 371 5.65 7.44 7.21
C GLY A 371 6.07 6.32 6.26
N ASN A 372 5.38 6.16 5.13
CA ASN A 372 5.82 5.30 4.04
C ASN A 372 7.12 5.86 3.42
N ILE A 373 7.91 4.96 2.83
CA ILE A 373 9.16 5.33 2.16
C ILE A 373 8.91 5.34 0.66
N TRP A 374 9.08 6.49 0.04
CA TRP A 374 9.00 6.66 -1.40
C TRP A 374 10.38 6.56 -2.03
N ILE A 375 10.44 5.94 -3.20
CA ILE A 375 11.70 5.55 -3.84
C ILE A 375 11.60 5.88 -5.33
N LEU A 376 12.57 6.64 -5.83
CA LEU A 376 12.80 6.78 -7.26
C LEU A 376 13.99 5.91 -7.65
N SER A 377 13.72 4.90 -8.46
CA SER A 377 14.71 3.94 -8.94
C SER A 377 14.74 3.95 -10.46
N SER A 378 15.92 3.83 -11.03
CA SER A 378 16.12 3.70 -12.48
C SER A 378 17.16 2.63 -12.79
N ARG A 379 17.52 2.54 -14.06
CA ARG A 379 18.65 1.75 -14.54
C ARG A 379 19.75 2.66 -15.06
N PHE A 380 20.14 3.67 -14.27
CA PHE A 380 21.08 4.72 -14.67
C PHE A 380 22.34 4.19 -15.36
N GLN A 381 22.89 3.06 -14.91
CA GLN A 381 24.05 2.43 -15.53
C GLN A 381 23.85 2.11 -17.02
N LYS A 382 22.61 1.76 -17.42
CA LYS A 382 22.24 1.55 -18.82
C LYS A 382 22.16 2.86 -19.60
N TYR A 383 21.65 3.93 -19.00
CA TYR A 383 21.62 5.27 -19.63
C TYR A 383 23.03 5.84 -19.79
N TYR A 384 23.87 5.68 -18.77
CA TYR A 384 25.26 6.13 -18.78
C TYR A 384 26.04 5.46 -19.92
N ASN A 385 25.94 4.13 -20.01
CA ASN A 385 26.59 3.32 -21.05
C ASN A 385 25.91 3.37 -22.43
N ARG A 386 24.82 4.14 -22.60
CA ARG A 386 24.02 4.21 -23.85
C ARG A 386 23.47 2.84 -24.29
N GLN A 387 23.02 2.04 -23.33
CA GLN A 387 22.48 0.67 -23.48
C GLN A 387 21.05 0.53 -22.94
N VAL A 388 20.32 1.63 -22.78
CA VAL A 388 18.91 1.58 -22.35
C VAL A 388 18.07 0.87 -23.40
N ASN A 389 17.21 -0.07 -22.97
CA ASN A 389 16.26 -0.74 -23.84
C ASN A 389 14.87 -0.12 -23.66
N PRO A 390 14.32 0.60 -24.66
CA PRO A 390 13.00 1.23 -24.56
C PRO A 390 11.83 0.24 -24.49
N GLN A 391 12.08 -1.06 -24.66
CA GLN A 391 11.07 -2.11 -24.53
C GLN A 391 11.00 -2.72 -23.12
N GLU A 392 11.92 -2.34 -22.23
CA GLU A 392 11.98 -2.81 -20.83
C GLU A 392 11.68 -1.69 -19.86
N ILE A 393 11.10 -2.02 -18.70
CA ILE A 393 10.86 -1.04 -17.64
C ILE A 393 12.18 -0.55 -17.03
N ASN A 394 12.46 0.74 -17.18
CA ASN A 394 13.67 1.42 -16.73
C ASN A 394 13.39 2.28 -15.46
N PRO A 395 12.84 3.51 -15.51
CA PRO A 395 12.44 4.24 -14.30
C PRO A 395 11.22 3.65 -13.60
N ARG A 396 11.24 3.71 -12.26
CA ARG A 396 10.16 3.30 -11.36
C ARG A 396 10.03 4.30 -10.22
N LEU A 397 8.81 4.67 -9.91
CA LEU A 397 8.43 5.27 -8.64
C LEU A 397 7.80 4.18 -7.78
N LEU A 398 8.42 3.89 -6.63
CA LEU A 398 8.03 2.81 -5.74
C LEU A 398 7.68 3.37 -4.36
N ARG A 399 6.96 2.56 -3.58
CA ARG A 399 6.62 2.87 -2.20
C ARG A 399 6.78 1.63 -1.33
N ILE A 400 7.55 1.74 -0.26
CA ILE A 400 7.53 0.76 0.83
C ILE A 400 6.47 1.21 1.82
N ARG A 401 5.45 0.37 1.99
CA ARG A 401 4.45 0.53 3.04
C ARG A 401 4.64 -0.55 4.09
N SER A 402 4.61 -0.16 5.36
CA SER A 402 4.44 -1.15 6.43
C SER A 402 3.04 -1.75 6.29
N LYS A 403 2.87 -3.08 6.37
CA LYS A 403 1.55 -3.69 6.59
C LYS A 403 1.04 -3.22 7.96
N SER A 404 0.50 -2.01 7.99
CA SER A 404 -0.05 -1.41 9.21
C SER A 404 -1.32 -2.19 9.58
N PRO A 405 -1.51 -2.56 10.86
CA PRO A 405 -2.79 -3.04 11.32
C PRO A 405 -3.86 -1.98 11.01
N LEU A 406 -5.10 -2.42 10.72
CA LEU A 406 -6.25 -1.53 10.53
C LEU A 406 -6.39 -0.58 11.73
N LEU A 407 -5.95 0.67 11.57
CA LEU A 407 -6.24 1.75 12.51
C LEU A 407 -7.68 2.19 12.27
N VAL A 408 -8.59 1.71 13.11
CA VAL A 408 -10.01 2.12 13.08
C VAL A 408 -10.11 3.50 13.73
N PRO A 409 -10.58 4.55 13.02
CA PRO A 409 -10.78 5.86 13.62
C PRO A 409 -11.71 5.79 14.84
N PRO A 410 -11.56 6.65 15.86
CA PRO A 410 -12.34 6.57 17.10
C PRO A 410 -13.87 6.54 16.89
N ASN A 411 -14.34 7.16 15.80
CA ASN A 411 -15.76 7.30 15.46
C ASN A 411 -16.28 6.19 14.53
N LYS A 412 -15.47 5.17 14.22
CA LYS A 412 -15.87 4.02 13.39
C LYS A 412 -15.77 2.73 14.19
N LYS A 413 -16.61 1.75 13.87
CA LYS A 413 -16.61 0.42 14.49
C LYS A 413 -16.36 -0.63 13.42
N VAL A 414 -15.45 -1.55 13.70
CA VAL A 414 -15.28 -2.78 12.94
C VAL A 414 -15.68 -3.94 13.84
N PHE A 415 -16.75 -4.62 13.48
CA PHE A 415 -17.28 -5.74 14.24
C PHE A 415 -16.51 -7.02 13.91
N VAL A 416 -16.15 -7.77 14.95
CA VAL A 416 -15.51 -9.08 14.84
C VAL A 416 -16.33 -10.05 15.67
N THR A 417 -16.75 -11.14 15.05
CA THR A 417 -17.45 -12.24 15.71
C THR A 417 -16.48 -13.37 16.01
N VAL A 418 -16.60 -13.94 17.20
CA VAL A 418 -15.77 -15.05 17.68
C VAL A 418 -16.72 -16.17 18.09
N ILE A 419 -16.53 -17.36 17.53
CA ILE A 419 -17.33 -18.53 17.85
C ILE A 419 -17.15 -18.85 19.32
N ARG A 420 -18.25 -19.07 20.06
CA ARG A 420 -18.18 -19.32 21.50
C ARG A 420 -17.74 -20.75 21.79
N THR A 421 -16.47 -20.91 22.13
CA THR A 421 -15.89 -22.11 22.73
C THR A 421 -15.35 -21.82 24.12
N ASP A 422 -14.83 -22.84 24.80
CA ASP A 422 -14.17 -22.67 26.09
C ASP A 422 -12.98 -21.70 25.97
N GLY A 423 -12.91 -20.74 26.90
CA GLY A 423 -11.92 -19.66 26.90
C GLY A 423 -12.30 -18.40 26.12
N VAL A 424 -13.39 -18.39 25.34
CA VAL A 424 -13.81 -17.18 24.59
C VAL A 424 -14.65 -16.24 25.47
N PRO A 425 -14.16 -15.02 25.80
CA PRO A 425 -14.82 -14.13 26.77
C PRO A 425 -16.03 -13.37 26.19
N ALA A 426 -16.03 -13.03 24.91
CA ALA A 426 -17.16 -12.39 24.23
C ALA A 426 -17.25 -12.84 22.77
N SER A 427 -18.48 -13.09 22.30
CA SER A 427 -18.70 -13.58 20.93
C SER A 427 -18.94 -12.45 19.92
N LEU A 428 -19.64 -11.38 20.31
CA LEU A 428 -19.77 -10.18 19.48
C LEU A 428 -18.86 -9.07 20.03
N THR A 429 -17.92 -8.62 19.21
CA THR A 429 -16.90 -7.65 19.62
C THR A 429 -16.69 -6.57 18.57
N THR A 430 -15.97 -5.52 18.96
CA THR A 430 -15.41 -4.51 18.07
C THR A 430 -13.91 -4.37 18.28
N ILE A 431 -13.17 -4.00 17.24
CA ILE A 431 -11.75 -3.64 17.38
C ILE A 431 -11.62 -2.37 18.23
N SER A 432 -10.78 -2.42 19.25
CA SER A 432 -10.45 -1.27 20.10
C SER A 432 -9.25 -0.49 19.55
N GLY A 433 -9.01 0.71 20.06
CA GLY A 433 -7.80 1.48 19.75
C GLY A 433 -6.53 1.01 20.46
N LYS A 434 -6.59 -0.10 21.23
CA LYS A 434 -5.45 -0.65 21.96
C LYS A 434 -4.84 -1.82 21.18
N ILE A 435 -3.52 -1.95 21.24
CA ILE A 435 -2.75 -3.02 20.59
C ILE A 435 -2.06 -3.84 21.68
N GLY A 436 -2.19 -5.16 21.63
CA GLY A 436 -1.43 -6.11 22.45
C GLY A 436 -0.44 -6.91 21.62
N GLY A 437 0.31 -7.81 22.25
CA GLY A 437 1.36 -8.61 21.58
C GLY A 437 0.87 -9.46 20.39
N GLY A 438 -0.41 -9.84 20.35
CA GLY A 438 -1.02 -10.58 19.24
C GLY A 438 -1.76 -9.72 18.21
N GLY A 439 -1.83 -8.40 18.39
CA GLY A 439 -2.55 -7.47 17.50
C GLY A 439 -3.59 -6.59 18.21
N PRO A 440 -4.51 -5.96 17.45
CA PRO A 440 -5.55 -5.09 18.00
C PRO A 440 -6.46 -5.82 19.00
N LEU A 441 -6.65 -5.23 20.19
CA LEU A 441 -7.48 -5.82 21.23
C LEU A 441 -8.96 -5.67 20.88
N LEU A 442 -9.75 -6.71 21.16
CA LEU A 442 -11.19 -6.71 20.99
C LEU A 442 -11.90 -6.22 22.26
N LYS A 443 -12.99 -5.47 22.09
CA LYS A 443 -13.91 -5.09 23.17
C LYS A 443 -15.32 -5.62 22.89
N PRO A 444 -16.03 -6.21 23.86
CA PRO A 444 -17.39 -6.70 23.65
C PRO A 444 -18.35 -5.59 23.23
N TYR A 445 -19.32 -5.94 22.39
CA TYR A 445 -20.35 -5.02 21.95
C TYR A 445 -21.74 -5.44 22.46
N PRO A 446 -22.58 -4.47 22.92
CA PRO A 446 -22.24 -3.07 23.18
C PRO A 446 -21.26 -2.88 24.34
N ASN A 447 -21.29 -3.79 25.32
CA ASN A 447 -20.43 -3.79 26.51
C ASN A 447 -20.45 -5.18 27.18
N TRP A 448 -19.70 -5.34 28.27
CA TRP A 448 -19.56 -6.61 28.99
C TRP A 448 -20.86 -7.22 29.54
N SER A 449 -21.92 -6.43 29.77
CA SER A 449 -23.21 -6.98 30.22
C SER A 449 -23.83 -7.93 29.17
N TRP A 450 -23.47 -7.76 27.90
CA TRP A 450 -23.93 -8.58 26.79
C TRP A 450 -23.07 -9.82 26.51
N ALA A 451 -22.02 -10.05 27.30
CA ALA A 451 -21.11 -11.19 27.15
C ALA A 451 -21.21 -12.21 28.30
N ARG A 452 -22.23 -12.10 29.17
CA ARG A 452 -22.42 -12.98 30.33
C ARG A 452 -22.75 -14.41 29.89
N LYS A 453 -22.19 -15.41 30.59
CA LYS A 453 -22.47 -16.82 30.30
C LYS A 453 -23.75 -17.26 31.03
N GLY A 454 -24.68 -17.91 30.33
CA GLY A 454 -25.78 -18.67 30.93
C GLY A 454 -27.04 -17.90 31.35
N ASP A 455 -27.13 -16.59 31.16
CA ASP A 455 -28.35 -15.83 31.49
C ASP A 455 -29.44 -15.86 30.40
N CYS A 456 -29.09 -16.38 29.21
CA CYS A 456 -29.91 -16.44 27.99
C CYS A 456 -30.60 -15.13 27.56
N ASN A 457 -30.21 -14.00 28.14
CA ASN A 457 -30.66 -12.65 27.79
C ASN A 457 -29.54 -11.87 27.10
N SER A 458 -28.29 -12.19 27.41
CA SER A 458 -27.10 -11.72 26.73
C SER A 458 -26.78 -12.56 25.47
N ILE A 459 -25.70 -12.21 24.75
CA ILE A 459 -25.30 -12.88 23.51
C ILE A 459 -24.47 -14.12 23.84
N THR A 460 -24.96 -15.28 23.40
CA THR A 460 -24.29 -16.57 23.62
C THR A 460 -23.18 -16.78 22.59
N SER A 461 -23.52 -16.96 21.31
CA SER A 461 -22.57 -17.28 20.24
C SER A 461 -23.05 -16.79 18.88
N VAL A 462 -22.22 -15.99 18.22
CA VAL A 462 -22.51 -15.32 16.95
C VAL A 462 -21.47 -15.74 15.94
N PHE A 463 -21.91 -16.35 14.84
CA PHE A 463 -21.03 -16.68 13.73
C PHE A 463 -20.91 -15.50 12.76
N ARG A 464 -22.04 -14.95 12.31
CA ARG A 464 -22.08 -13.82 11.37
C ARG A 464 -23.13 -12.79 11.76
N VAL A 465 -22.92 -11.58 11.24
CA VAL A 465 -23.80 -10.43 11.40
C VAL A 465 -24.15 -9.81 10.05
N ALA A 466 -25.21 -9.02 10.03
CA ALA A 466 -25.61 -8.20 8.89
C ALA A 466 -25.91 -6.77 9.33
N ILE A 467 -25.60 -5.80 8.48
CA ILE A 467 -26.00 -4.40 8.67
C ILE A 467 -26.89 -4.04 7.48
N ASP A 468 -28.06 -3.48 7.77
CA ASP A 468 -29.00 -3.09 6.73
C ASP A 468 -28.84 -1.61 6.31
N GLU A 469 -29.66 -1.17 5.36
CA GLU A 469 -29.62 0.20 4.84
C GLU A 469 -30.11 1.26 5.84
N CYS A 470 -30.73 0.84 6.95
CA CYS A 470 -31.22 1.70 8.03
C CYS A 470 -30.28 1.76 9.24
N ASP A 471 -29.02 1.34 9.07
CA ASP A 471 -27.98 1.36 10.10
C ASP A 471 -28.34 0.51 11.34
N ARG A 472 -29.05 -0.60 11.13
CA ARG A 472 -29.34 -1.59 12.17
C ARG A 472 -28.37 -2.77 12.06
N LEU A 473 -27.73 -3.13 13.16
CA LEU A 473 -26.91 -4.34 13.27
C LEU A 473 -27.77 -5.53 13.66
N TRP A 474 -27.92 -6.47 12.74
CA TRP A 474 -28.58 -7.75 12.94
C TRP A 474 -27.58 -8.80 13.39
N VAL A 475 -27.83 -9.38 14.56
CA VAL A 475 -26.97 -10.34 15.23
C VAL A 475 -27.75 -11.65 15.36
N LEU A 476 -27.22 -12.71 14.76
CA LEU A 476 -27.76 -14.06 14.86
C LEU A 476 -27.00 -14.82 15.96
N ASP A 477 -27.66 -15.00 17.10
CA ASP A 477 -27.14 -15.76 18.22
C ASP A 477 -27.67 -17.20 18.16
N THR A 478 -26.76 -18.16 18.08
CA THR A 478 -27.09 -19.59 17.91
C THR A 478 -27.60 -20.22 19.20
N GLY A 479 -27.33 -19.60 20.36
CA GLY A 479 -27.60 -20.18 21.67
C GLY A 479 -26.73 -21.42 21.99
N LYS A 480 -25.70 -21.69 21.18
CA LYS A 480 -24.77 -22.81 21.41
C LYS A 480 -23.45 -22.38 22.01
N ILE A 481 -22.88 -23.22 22.86
CA ILE A 481 -21.47 -23.16 23.27
C ILE A 481 -20.86 -24.50 22.92
N ASN A 482 -19.75 -24.50 22.17
CA ASN A 482 -19.28 -25.71 21.49
C ASN A 482 -20.46 -26.29 20.66
N GLU A 483 -20.79 -27.56 20.84
CA GLU A 483 -21.95 -28.20 20.18
C GLU A 483 -23.24 -28.20 21.02
N GLU A 484 -23.18 -27.74 22.27
CA GLU A 484 -24.30 -27.83 23.21
C GLU A 484 -25.23 -26.62 23.12
N HIS A 485 -26.54 -26.88 23.03
CA HIS A 485 -27.57 -25.84 23.15
C HIS A 485 -27.78 -25.44 24.61
N VAL A 486 -27.17 -24.32 25.01
CA VAL A 486 -27.32 -23.76 26.36
C VAL A 486 -28.46 -22.74 26.46
N CYS A 487 -28.81 -22.10 25.35
CA CYS A 487 -29.89 -21.12 25.25
C CYS A 487 -30.70 -21.31 23.95
N PRO A 488 -31.95 -20.80 23.90
CA PRO A 488 -32.68 -20.69 22.64
C PRO A 488 -31.92 -19.79 21.64
N ALA A 489 -31.91 -20.18 20.37
CA ALA A 489 -31.39 -19.31 19.31
C ALA A 489 -32.23 -18.02 19.22
N GLN A 490 -31.60 -16.91 18.87
CA GLN A 490 -32.26 -15.62 18.81
C GLN A 490 -31.68 -14.70 17.75
N LEU A 491 -32.54 -13.86 17.19
CA LEU A 491 -32.19 -12.79 16.27
C LEU A 491 -32.36 -11.45 17.00
N LEU A 492 -31.27 -10.68 17.07
CA LEU A 492 -31.23 -9.38 17.73
C LEU A 492 -31.00 -8.29 16.69
N ALA A 493 -31.61 -7.13 16.86
CA ALA A 493 -31.31 -5.93 16.09
C ALA A 493 -30.92 -4.79 17.04
N PHE A 494 -29.76 -4.19 16.80
CA PHE A 494 -29.26 -3.01 17.52
C PHE A 494 -29.26 -1.81 16.59
N ASP A 495 -29.62 -0.64 17.12
CA ASP A 495 -29.38 0.64 16.44
C ASP A 495 -27.90 1.00 16.57
N LEU A 496 -27.19 1.16 15.44
CA LEU A 496 -25.75 1.48 15.43
C LEU A 496 -25.44 2.91 15.88
N LYS A 497 -26.43 3.81 15.91
CA LYS A 497 -26.25 5.19 16.40
C LYS A 497 -26.21 5.25 17.92
N THR A 498 -27.08 4.47 18.57
CA THR A 498 -27.26 4.49 20.02
C THR A 498 -26.68 3.28 20.73
N ASP A 499 -26.30 2.22 20.00
CA ASP A 499 -25.88 0.91 20.51
C ASP A 499 -26.95 0.19 21.37
N ILE A 500 -28.22 0.58 21.20
CA ILE A 500 -29.35 0.04 21.96
C ILE A 500 -30.02 -1.09 21.18
N LEU A 501 -30.44 -2.14 21.89
CA LEU A 501 -31.27 -3.20 21.34
C LEU A 501 -32.66 -2.66 20.99
N ILE A 502 -33.04 -2.74 19.72
CA ILE A 502 -34.34 -2.29 19.21
C ILE A 502 -35.30 -3.45 18.88
N LYS A 503 -34.77 -4.67 18.69
CA LYS A 503 -35.60 -5.87 18.47
C LYS A 503 -34.92 -7.12 19.00
N ARG A 504 -35.72 -8.00 19.60
CA ARG A 504 -35.35 -9.38 19.94
C ARG A 504 -36.40 -10.34 19.42
N VAL A 505 -35.97 -11.40 18.77
CA VAL A 505 -36.82 -12.49 18.29
C VAL A 505 -36.20 -13.80 18.76
N LYS A 506 -36.91 -14.56 19.60
CA LYS A 506 -36.51 -15.92 19.96
C LYS A 506 -36.93 -16.85 18.84
N ILE A 507 -36.01 -17.65 18.32
CA ILE A 507 -36.29 -18.61 17.25
C ILE A 507 -36.75 -19.91 17.92
N PRO A 508 -37.99 -20.36 17.67
CA PRO A 508 -38.50 -21.62 18.23
C PRO A 508 -37.61 -22.81 17.88
N ARG A 509 -37.49 -23.78 18.79
CA ARG A 509 -36.57 -24.91 18.62
C ARG A 509 -36.89 -25.73 17.38
N ASP A 510 -38.16 -25.98 17.12
CA ASP A 510 -38.70 -26.66 15.94
C ASP A 510 -38.40 -25.96 14.61
N ILE A 511 -38.12 -24.65 14.64
CA ILE A 511 -37.66 -23.88 13.48
C ILE A 511 -36.12 -23.90 13.38
N ALA A 512 -35.43 -23.82 14.53
CA ALA A 512 -33.97 -23.71 14.62
C ALA A 512 -33.22 -25.01 14.30
N ILE A 513 -33.88 -26.18 14.41
CA ILE A 513 -33.27 -27.49 14.12
C ILE A 513 -34.13 -28.28 13.12
N ASN A 514 -33.50 -29.20 12.41
CA ASN A 514 -34.23 -30.22 11.68
C ASN A 514 -34.87 -31.21 12.67
N ILE A 515 -36.18 -31.40 12.56
CA ILE A 515 -36.95 -32.21 13.51
C ILE A 515 -36.61 -33.71 13.47
N VAL A 516 -36.05 -34.20 12.36
CA VAL A 516 -35.69 -35.61 12.17
C VAL A 516 -34.28 -35.87 12.67
N THR A 517 -33.29 -35.16 12.12
CA THR A 517 -31.87 -35.35 12.46
C THR A 517 -31.50 -34.76 13.82
N LYS A 518 -32.35 -33.88 14.37
CA LYS A 518 -32.11 -33.08 15.58
C LYS A 518 -30.88 -32.16 15.48
N LYS A 519 -30.32 -31.99 14.27
CA LYS A 519 -29.20 -31.08 14.00
C LYS A 519 -29.71 -29.70 13.61
N GLY A 520 -28.94 -28.68 13.97
CA GLY A 520 -29.19 -27.29 13.57
C GLY A 520 -28.05 -26.38 14.03
N LEU A 521 -27.57 -25.52 13.14
CA LEU A 521 -26.54 -24.52 13.41
C LEU A 521 -26.80 -23.31 12.50
N LEU A 522 -27.33 -22.23 13.10
CA LEU A 522 -27.70 -21.02 12.38
C LEU A 522 -26.48 -20.13 12.19
N VAL A 523 -26.01 -19.92 10.95
CA VAL A 523 -24.71 -19.27 10.71
C VAL A 523 -24.85 -17.93 10.00
N THR A 524 -25.55 -17.87 8.87
CA THR A 524 -25.53 -16.70 7.98
C THR A 524 -26.88 -15.98 7.98
N PRO A 525 -26.98 -14.76 8.54
CA PRO A 525 -28.12 -13.89 8.32
C PRO A 525 -27.90 -12.98 7.11
N ILE A 526 -28.93 -12.84 6.25
CA ILE A 526 -29.00 -11.84 5.17
C ILE A 526 -30.27 -11.03 5.33
N VAL A 527 -30.15 -9.71 5.30
CA VAL A 527 -31.26 -8.79 5.59
C VAL A 527 -31.68 -8.08 4.32
N GLU A 528 -32.97 -8.17 4.02
CA GLU A 528 -33.63 -7.39 2.98
C GLU A 528 -34.55 -6.35 3.65
N THR A 529 -34.44 -5.11 3.23
CA THR A 529 -35.29 -4.00 3.68
C THR A 529 -36.05 -3.38 2.51
N GLN A 530 -37.30 -3.00 2.78
CA GLN A 530 -38.20 -2.37 1.83
C GLN A 530 -39.05 -1.29 2.54
N GLY A 531 -39.55 -0.34 1.75
CA GLY A 531 -40.40 0.75 2.23
C GLY A 531 -39.64 1.91 2.88
N VAL A 532 -40.34 3.02 3.10
CA VAL A 532 -39.78 4.19 3.79
C VAL A 532 -39.39 3.79 5.21
N TYR A 533 -38.19 4.19 5.65
CA TYR A 533 -37.63 3.85 6.96
C TYR A 533 -37.52 2.35 7.26
N CYS A 534 -37.32 1.51 6.24
CA CYS A 534 -37.21 0.05 6.37
C CYS A 534 -38.43 -0.60 7.08
N SER A 535 -39.63 -0.08 6.80
CA SER A 535 -40.88 -0.54 7.43
C SER A 535 -41.19 -2.02 7.19
N LYS A 536 -40.66 -2.61 6.12
CA LYS A 536 -40.69 -4.05 5.85
C LYS A 536 -39.27 -4.60 5.88
N THR A 537 -39.05 -5.66 6.65
CA THR A 537 -37.75 -6.30 6.79
C THR A 537 -37.90 -7.81 6.72
N PHE A 538 -37.16 -8.44 5.82
CA PHE A 538 -37.00 -9.88 5.77
C PHE A 538 -35.58 -10.26 6.21
N VAL A 539 -35.44 -11.34 6.96
CA VAL A 539 -34.14 -11.91 7.34
C VAL A 539 -34.11 -13.37 6.94
N TYR A 540 -33.17 -13.70 6.07
CA TYR A 540 -32.90 -15.06 5.60
C TYR A 540 -31.75 -15.64 6.43
N ILE A 541 -31.95 -16.80 7.03
CA ILE A 541 -31.03 -17.42 7.97
C ILE A 541 -30.68 -18.81 7.46
N ALA A 542 -29.40 -19.05 7.20
CA ALA A 542 -28.90 -20.36 6.81
C ALA A 542 -28.70 -21.26 8.04
N ASP A 543 -29.35 -22.43 8.02
CA ASP A 543 -29.08 -23.53 8.95
C ASP A 543 -28.18 -24.56 8.27
N VAL A 544 -26.92 -24.56 8.67
CA VAL A 544 -25.84 -25.26 7.98
C VAL A 544 -25.88 -26.77 8.23
N THR A 545 -26.16 -27.20 9.46
CA THR A 545 -26.18 -28.63 9.82
C THR A 545 -27.58 -29.24 9.75
N GLY A 546 -28.62 -28.41 9.78
CA GLY A 546 -30.00 -28.83 9.52
C GLY A 546 -30.43 -28.70 8.05
N ASN A 547 -29.56 -28.19 7.17
CA ASN A 547 -29.75 -28.08 5.72
C ASN A 547 -31.04 -27.33 5.32
N ALA A 548 -31.26 -26.15 5.90
CA ALA A 548 -32.50 -25.39 5.67
C ALA A 548 -32.28 -23.88 5.59
N LEU A 549 -33.28 -23.21 5.02
CA LEU A 549 -33.39 -21.75 5.02
C LEU A 549 -34.54 -21.32 5.94
N ILE A 550 -34.24 -20.52 6.96
CA ILE A 550 -35.24 -19.93 7.85
C ILE A 550 -35.50 -18.50 7.39
N ILE A 551 -36.77 -18.09 7.37
CA ILE A 551 -37.16 -16.74 7.00
C ILE A 551 -37.92 -16.08 8.13
N TYR A 552 -37.53 -14.85 8.46
CA TYR A 552 -38.27 -13.94 9.30
C TYR A 552 -38.81 -12.79 8.45
N ASN A 553 -40.08 -12.43 8.56
CA ASN A 553 -40.68 -11.32 7.78
C ASN A 553 -40.97 -10.04 8.59
N GLY A 554 -40.49 -9.96 9.84
CA GLY A 554 -40.83 -8.87 10.77
C GLY A 554 -41.86 -9.25 11.83
N THR A 555 -42.62 -10.34 11.62
CA THR A 555 -43.61 -10.85 12.58
C THR A 555 -43.49 -12.36 12.81
N SER A 556 -43.31 -13.13 11.75
CA SER A 556 -43.40 -14.58 11.72
C SER A 556 -42.09 -15.21 11.26
N LEU A 557 -41.85 -16.45 11.70
CA LEU A 557 -40.71 -17.29 11.33
C LEU A 557 -41.23 -18.57 10.67
N TRP A 558 -40.57 -19.03 9.60
CA TRP A 558 -40.82 -20.35 9.02
C TRP A 558 -39.53 -20.95 8.45
N ARG A 559 -39.51 -22.28 8.35
CA ARG A 559 -38.37 -23.08 7.88
C ARG A 559 -38.69 -23.67 6.52
N ILE A 560 -37.74 -23.58 5.59
CA ILE A 560 -37.82 -24.15 4.25
C ILE A 560 -36.73 -25.21 4.13
N GLU A 561 -37.12 -26.44 3.82
CA GLU A 561 -36.20 -27.54 3.56
C GLU A 561 -36.23 -27.89 2.07
N SER A 562 -35.06 -28.18 1.50
CA SER A 562 -34.93 -28.58 0.10
C SER A 562 -33.61 -29.33 -0.10
N PRO A 563 -33.56 -30.37 -0.96
CA PRO A 563 -32.33 -31.12 -1.24
C PRO A 563 -31.17 -30.24 -1.71
N ILE A 564 -31.46 -29.11 -2.36
CA ILE A 564 -30.45 -28.16 -2.84
C ILE A 564 -29.66 -27.47 -1.71
N PHE A 565 -30.16 -27.51 -0.47
CA PHE A 565 -29.47 -26.96 0.70
C PHE A 565 -28.51 -27.96 1.36
N GLN A 566 -28.55 -29.22 0.94
CA GLN A 566 -27.71 -30.28 1.49
C GLN A 566 -26.28 -30.23 0.92
N PRO A 567 -25.28 -30.68 1.69
CA PRO A 567 -23.93 -30.87 1.19
C PRO A 567 -23.88 -31.95 0.10
N GLN A 568 -22.88 -31.85 -0.77
CA GLN A 568 -22.53 -32.85 -1.77
C GLN A 568 -21.25 -33.54 -1.32
N GLU A 569 -21.29 -34.86 -1.17
CA GLU A 569 -20.16 -35.67 -0.68
C GLU A 569 -18.88 -35.44 -1.50
N ALA A 570 -19.02 -35.27 -2.83
CA ALA A 570 -17.90 -35.00 -3.74
C ALA A 570 -17.16 -33.68 -3.47
N ALA A 571 -17.72 -32.79 -2.64
CA ALA A 571 -17.17 -31.49 -2.28
C ALA A 571 -16.98 -31.32 -0.76
N ALA A 572 -17.14 -32.39 0.03
CA ALA A 572 -16.95 -32.35 1.49
C ALA A 572 -15.47 -32.30 1.91
N SER A 573 -14.57 -32.83 1.08
CA SER A 573 -13.13 -32.69 1.27
C SER A 573 -12.67 -31.30 0.79
N VAL A 574 -12.20 -30.48 1.73
CA VAL A 574 -11.72 -29.12 1.46
C VAL A 574 -10.20 -29.10 1.60
N THR A 575 -9.51 -28.64 0.55
CA THR A 575 -8.05 -28.47 0.55
C THR A 575 -7.68 -27.00 0.55
N ILE A 576 -6.83 -26.60 1.48
CA ILE A 576 -6.31 -25.23 1.63
C ILE A 576 -4.83 -25.31 1.90
N ALA A 577 -4.01 -24.64 1.08
CA ALA A 577 -2.55 -24.61 1.24
C ALA A 577 -1.92 -26.02 1.41
N ASN A 578 -2.37 -26.98 0.58
CA ASN A 578 -1.98 -28.40 0.58
C ASN A 578 -2.38 -29.21 1.84
N GLU A 579 -3.26 -28.67 2.68
CA GLU A 579 -3.82 -29.39 3.82
C GLU A 579 -5.30 -29.69 3.55
N THR A 580 -5.70 -30.94 3.74
CA THR A 580 -7.07 -31.40 3.46
C THR A 580 -7.77 -31.79 4.75
N PHE A 581 -9.02 -31.36 4.89
CA PHE A 581 -9.90 -31.73 6.01
C PHE A 581 -11.32 -31.97 5.48
N TYR A 582 -12.14 -32.66 6.26
CA TYR A 582 -13.53 -32.96 5.92
C TYR A 582 -14.46 -31.94 6.56
N LEU A 583 -15.38 -31.39 5.77
CA LEU A 583 -16.41 -30.45 6.23
C LEU A 583 -17.64 -30.54 5.32
N ASP A 584 -18.70 -31.22 5.79
CA ASP A 584 -19.95 -31.49 5.07
C ASP A 584 -21.04 -30.43 5.35
N ASP A 585 -20.66 -29.17 5.45
CA ASP A 585 -21.59 -28.09 5.77
C ASP A 585 -22.57 -27.82 4.61
N GLY A 586 -23.86 -27.75 4.95
CA GLY A 586 -24.95 -27.40 4.06
C GLY A 586 -24.99 -25.91 3.68
N VAL A 587 -26.17 -25.39 3.35
CA VAL A 587 -26.38 -23.98 2.96
C VAL A 587 -25.68 -23.02 3.92
N LEU A 588 -24.76 -22.19 3.40
CA LEU A 588 -23.92 -21.33 4.23
C LEU A 588 -23.62 -20.01 3.54
N GLY A 589 -23.11 -20.05 2.31
CA GLY A 589 -22.81 -18.86 1.52
C GLY A 589 -24.10 -18.26 1.01
N MET A 590 -24.42 -17.02 1.41
CA MET A 590 -25.60 -16.30 0.92
C MET A 590 -25.26 -14.84 0.64
N ALA A 591 -25.82 -14.27 -0.42
CA ALA A 591 -25.69 -12.86 -0.77
C ALA A 591 -26.95 -12.35 -1.48
N LEU A 592 -27.41 -11.17 -1.07
CA LEU A 592 -28.57 -10.51 -1.67
C LEU A 592 -28.10 -9.57 -2.79
N SER A 593 -28.60 -9.80 -4.00
CA SER A 593 -28.29 -8.96 -5.16
C SER A 593 -28.82 -7.52 -5.00
N PRO A 594 -28.25 -6.54 -5.72
CA PRO A 594 -28.86 -5.22 -5.87
C PRO A 594 -30.29 -5.32 -6.42
N LYS A 595 -31.10 -4.28 -6.20
CA LYS A 595 -32.45 -4.21 -6.77
C LYS A 595 -32.36 -4.12 -8.29
N SER A 596 -33.09 -4.99 -9.00
CA SER A 596 -33.21 -4.91 -10.46
C SER A 596 -34.09 -3.72 -10.88
N SER A 597 -34.11 -3.41 -12.18
CA SER A 597 -34.99 -2.39 -12.76
C SER A 597 -36.48 -2.65 -12.52
N LYS A 598 -36.87 -3.91 -12.30
CA LYS A 598 -38.25 -4.31 -11.94
C LYS A 598 -38.49 -4.33 -10.42
N ASN A 599 -37.57 -3.77 -9.63
CA ASN A 599 -37.56 -3.80 -8.17
C ASN A 599 -37.58 -5.23 -7.59
N SER A 600 -37.14 -6.23 -8.36
CA SER A 600 -36.96 -7.61 -7.89
C SER A 600 -35.53 -7.80 -7.36
N ARG A 601 -35.38 -8.68 -6.36
CA ARG A 601 -34.06 -9.09 -5.83
C ARG A 601 -33.94 -10.61 -5.88
N GLN A 602 -32.74 -11.07 -6.20
CA GLN A 602 -32.36 -12.47 -6.08
C GLN A 602 -31.50 -12.68 -4.84
N LEU A 603 -31.80 -13.74 -4.09
CA LEU A 603 -30.90 -14.28 -3.08
C LEU A 603 -30.05 -15.35 -3.76
N ILE A 604 -28.74 -15.11 -3.84
CA ILE A 604 -27.77 -16.11 -4.27
C ILE A 604 -27.33 -16.88 -3.04
N LEU A 605 -27.39 -18.21 -3.10
CA LEU A 605 -27.03 -19.10 -2.01
C LEU A 605 -26.32 -20.35 -2.49
N ARG A 606 -25.64 -21.05 -1.58
CA ARG A 606 -24.97 -22.32 -1.83
C ARG A 606 -24.67 -23.10 -0.54
N PRO A 607 -24.68 -24.44 -0.58
CA PRO A 607 -24.00 -25.26 0.42
C PRO A 607 -22.49 -24.98 0.45
N LEU A 608 -21.84 -25.08 1.62
CA LEU A 608 -20.38 -24.94 1.68
C LEU A 608 -19.72 -26.08 0.89
N ALA A 609 -20.07 -27.32 1.21
CA ALA A 609 -19.65 -28.54 0.54
C ALA A 609 -20.44 -28.74 -0.77
N SER A 610 -20.20 -27.87 -1.75
CA SER A 610 -20.77 -27.98 -3.09
C SER A 610 -19.87 -27.22 -4.06
N PHE A 611 -20.09 -27.37 -5.37
CA PHE A 611 -19.55 -26.50 -6.42
C PHE A 611 -20.64 -25.67 -7.11
N ASP A 612 -21.88 -25.82 -6.65
CA ASP A 612 -23.06 -25.22 -7.28
C ASP A 612 -23.27 -23.78 -6.79
N ILE A 613 -23.95 -23.00 -7.63
CA ILE A 613 -24.53 -21.70 -7.28
C ILE A 613 -26.04 -21.80 -7.48
N ILE A 614 -26.80 -21.36 -6.49
CA ILE A 614 -28.26 -21.35 -6.52
C ILE A 614 -28.74 -19.91 -6.48
N SER A 615 -29.70 -19.57 -7.34
CA SER A 615 -30.43 -18.32 -7.32
C SER A 615 -31.91 -18.55 -7.07
N VAL A 616 -32.51 -17.70 -6.24
CA VAL A 616 -33.94 -17.68 -5.98
C VAL A 616 -34.45 -16.24 -5.90
N GLU A 617 -35.60 -15.97 -6.50
CA GLU A 617 -36.23 -14.67 -6.38
C GLU A 617 -36.84 -14.49 -4.98
N THR A 618 -36.50 -13.38 -4.33
CA THR A 618 -36.98 -13.06 -2.97
C THR A 618 -38.50 -13.05 -2.86
N SER A 619 -39.21 -12.63 -3.91
CA SER A 619 -40.68 -12.65 -3.97
C SER A 619 -41.26 -14.05 -3.82
N SER A 620 -40.62 -15.08 -4.40
CA SER A 620 -41.01 -16.48 -4.25
C SER A 620 -40.76 -16.98 -2.82
N LEU A 621 -39.66 -16.54 -2.20
CA LEU A 621 -39.39 -16.81 -0.79
C LEU A 621 -40.44 -16.14 0.12
N HIS A 622 -40.88 -14.91 -0.16
CA HIS A 622 -41.91 -14.24 0.63
C HIS A 622 -43.25 -15.00 0.57
N LYS A 623 -43.64 -15.47 -0.61
CA LYS A 623 -44.89 -16.21 -0.83
C LYS A 623 -44.87 -17.64 -0.27
N SER A 624 -43.69 -18.21 -0.02
CA SER A 624 -43.55 -19.53 0.60
C SER A 624 -44.20 -19.64 1.98
N TYR A 625 -44.44 -18.52 2.67
CA TYR A 625 -45.22 -18.48 3.90
C TYR A 625 -46.64 -19.04 3.71
N ALA A 626 -47.23 -18.86 2.53
CA ALA A 626 -48.53 -19.42 2.15
C ALA A 626 -48.42 -20.80 1.48
N ASN A 627 -47.29 -21.49 1.65
CA ASN A 627 -46.97 -22.76 0.99
C ASN A 627 -46.95 -22.70 -0.55
N GLU A 628 -46.74 -21.52 -1.14
CA GLU A 628 -46.53 -21.42 -2.58
C GLU A 628 -45.19 -22.07 -2.99
N PRO A 629 -45.14 -22.73 -4.16
CA PRO A 629 -43.93 -23.42 -4.61
C PRO A 629 -42.79 -22.43 -4.92
N ILE A 630 -41.59 -22.78 -4.46
CA ILE A 630 -40.38 -21.97 -4.68
C ILE A 630 -39.67 -22.43 -5.95
N ARG A 631 -39.31 -21.49 -6.81
CA ARG A 631 -38.54 -21.75 -8.03
C ARG A 631 -37.07 -21.41 -7.84
N TYR A 632 -36.22 -22.43 -7.91
CA TYR A 632 -34.77 -22.29 -7.82
C TYR A 632 -34.14 -22.38 -9.21
N THR A 633 -33.13 -21.57 -9.46
CA THR A 633 -32.23 -21.72 -10.61
C THR A 633 -30.89 -22.24 -10.09
N VAL A 634 -30.49 -23.42 -10.54
CA VAL A 634 -29.25 -24.08 -10.12
C VAL A 634 -28.28 -24.12 -11.29
N VAL A 635 -27.06 -23.62 -11.08
CA VAL A 635 -25.95 -23.81 -12.00
C VAL A 635 -24.98 -24.77 -11.35
N SER A 636 -25.00 -26.02 -11.81
CA SER A 636 -24.17 -27.08 -11.25
C SER A 636 -22.70 -26.92 -11.61
N ARG A 637 -21.80 -27.16 -10.65
CA ARG A 637 -20.35 -26.99 -10.79
C ARG A 637 -19.94 -25.62 -11.36
N ALA A 638 -20.66 -24.58 -10.96
CA ALA A 638 -20.39 -23.20 -11.35
C ALA A 638 -19.01 -22.74 -10.87
N LEU A 639 -18.64 -23.08 -9.63
CA LEU A 639 -17.38 -22.66 -9.03
C LEU A 639 -16.30 -23.74 -9.18
N PRO A 640 -15.02 -23.35 -9.32
CA PRO A 640 -13.89 -24.29 -9.38
C PRO A 640 -13.55 -24.88 -8.00
N SER A 641 -14.01 -24.27 -6.90
CA SER A 641 -13.87 -24.78 -5.54
C SER A 641 -15.04 -24.32 -4.65
N GLN A 642 -15.05 -24.78 -3.40
CA GLN A 642 -16.00 -24.34 -2.38
C GLN A 642 -15.86 -22.83 -2.12
N ALA A 643 -16.89 -22.19 -1.59
CA ALA A 643 -16.88 -20.77 -1.22
C ALA A 643 -17.73 -20.53 0.04
N ALA A 644 -17.13 -19.90 1.05
CA ALA A 644 -17.79 -19.71 2.36
C ALA A 644 -18.60 -18.41 2.44
N ALA A 645 -17.96 -17.25 2.34
CA ALA A 645 -18.66 -15.96 2.40
C ALA A 645 -18.79 -15.32 1.02
N MET A 646 -19.90 -14.63 0.80
CA MET A 646 -20.18 -13.92 -0.44
C MET A 646 -20.86 -12.58 -0.17
N ALA A 647 -20.63 -11.59 -1.03
CA ALA A 647 -21.35 -10.32 -1.00
C ALA A 647 -21.42 -9.67 -2.38
N PHE A 648 -22.47 -8.88 -2.62
CA PHE A 648 -22.62 -8.09 -3.84
C PHE A 648 -22.15 -6.65 -3.66
N SER A 649 -21.52 -6.08 -4.68
CA SER A 649 -21.45 -4.62 -4.87
C SER A 649 -22.76 -4.06 -5.40
N SER A 650 -22.94 -2.75 -5.29
CA SER A 650 -24.09 -2.04 -5.87
C SER A 650 -24.21 -2.23 -7.39
N GLY A 651 -23.07 -2.40 -8.09
CA GLY A 651 -22.99 -2.65 -9.53
C GLY A 651 -23.35 -4.09 -9.98
N GLY A 652 -23.71 -4.97 -9.04
CA GLY A 652 -24.12 -6.34 -9.33
C GLY A 652 -22.97 -7.35 -9.41
N THR A 653 -21.77 -6.99 -8.94
CA THR A 653 -20.64 -7.93 -8.86
C THR A 653 -20.67 -8.70 -7.55
N LEU A 654 -20.82 -10.02 -7.64
CA LEU A 654 -20.69 -10.96 -6.54
C LEU A 654 -19.19 -11.23 -6.29
N PHE A 655 -18.77 -11.15 -5.04
CA PHE A 655 -17.42 -11.46 -4.58
C PHE A 655 -17.43 -12.69 -3.68
N PHE A 656 -16.48 -13.61 -3.87
CA PHE A 656 -16.32 -14.82 -3.07
C PHE A 656 -14.87 -15.31 -3.07
N GLY A 657 -14.46 -16.00 -2.00
CA GLY A 657 -13.13 -16.62 -1.92
C GLY A 657 -13.11 -18.04 -2.46
N LEU A 658 -11.97 -18.46 -2.99
CA LEU A 658 -11.69 -19.80 -3.53
C LEU A 658 -10.55 -20.44 -2.70
N PRO A 659 -10.86 -21.25 -1.67
CA PRO A 659 -9.87 -21.79 -0.74
C PRO A 659 -8.83 -22.69 -1.41
N HIS A 660 -9.23 -23.45 -2.44
CA HIS A 660 -8.30 -24.29 -3.19
C HIS A 660 -7.26 -23.46 -3.95
N ASP A 661 -7.69 -22.33 -4.53
CA ASP A 661 -6.84 -21.47 -5.37
C ASP A 661 -6.13 -20.38 -4.57
N LEU A 662 -6.39 -20.29 -3.26
CA LEU A 662 -5.90 -19.25 -2.35
C LEU A 662 -6.11 -17.87 -2.96
N ALA A 663 -7.36 -17.62 -3.36
CA ALA A 663 -7.69 -16.49 -4.21
C ALA A 663 -9.03 -15.84 -3.84
N MET A 664 -9.17 -14.58 -4.22
CA MET A 664 -10.45 -13.88 -4.27
C MET A 664 -10.95 -13.85 -5.72
N ALA A 665 -12.22 -14.15 -5.92
CA ALA A 665 -12.87 -14.17 -7.22
C ALA A 665 -14.15 -13.33 -7.24
N CYS A 666 -14.62 -13.04 -8.46
CA CYS A 666 -15.87 -12.35 -8.69
C CYS A 666 -16.63 -12.89 -9.90
N TRP A 667 -17.92 -12.53 -9.95
CA TRP A 667 -18.80 -12.72 -11.10
C TRP A 667 -19.85 -11.60 -11.13
N ASN A 668 -20.18 -11.06 -12.30
CA ASN A 668 -21.25 -10.06 -12.42
C ASN A 668 -22.59 -10.72 -12.75
N ILE A 669 -23.63 -10.45 -11.97
CA ILE A 669 -24.97 -11.06 -12.13
C ILE A 669 -25.63 -10.76 -13.49
N ASN A 670 -25.19 -9.70 -14.18
CA ASN A 670 -25.68 -9.35 -15.51
C ASN A 670 -25.02 -10.15 -16.64
N LYS A 671 -24.07 -11.02 -16.32
CA LYS A 671 -23.41 -11.91 -17.28
C LYS A 671 -23.79 -13.37 -17.00
N PRO A 672 -23.87 -14.22 -18.03
CA PRO A 672 -24.09 -15.65 -17.83
C PRO A 672 -23.07 -16.24 -16.84
N LEU A 673 -23.52 -17.06 -15.91
CA LEU A 673 -22.64 -17.72 -14.94
C LEU A 673 -21.89 -18.86 -15.62
N THR A 674 -20.79 -18.52 -16.27
CA THR A 674 -19.87 -19.44 -16.96
C THR A 674 -18.46 -19.27 -16.38
N ARG A 675 -17.59 -20.26 -16.61
CA ARG A 675 -16.19 -20.19 -16.15
C ARG A 675 -15.46 -18.95 -16.65
N ASP A 676 -15.73 -18.51 -17.89
CA ASP A 676 -15.09 -17.32 -18.49
C ASP A 676 -15.52 -15.99 -17.83
N ASN A 677 -16.68 -15.98 -17.17
CA ASN A 677 -17.21 -14.81 -16.47
C ASN A 677 -16.91 -14.82 -14.97
N ILE A 678 -16.30 -15.90 -14.46
CA ILE A 678 -15.76 -15.97 -13.10
C ILE A 678 -14.28 -15.60 -13.18
N VAL A 679 -13.90 -14.49 -12.55
CA VAL A 679 -12.53 -13.97 -12.63
C VAL A 679 -11.89 -14.00 -11.25
N VAL A 680 -10.67 -14.54 -11.19
CA VAL A 680 -9.78 -14.37 -10.03
C VAL A 680 -9.23 -12.95 -10.08
N ILE A 681 -9.56 -12.15 -9.07
CA ILE A 681 -9.18 -10.73 -8.97
C ILE A 681 -7.94 -10.51 -8.12
N ASP A 682 -7.62 -11.46 -7.24
CA ASP A 682 -6.42 -11.41 -6.42
C ASP A 682 -6.05 -12.82 -5.96
N ARG A 683 -4.75 -13.07 -5.72
CA ARG A 683 -4.22 -14.36 -5.28
C ARG A 683 -2.95 -14.15 -4.47
N ASP A 684 -2.91 -14.74 -3.29
CA ASP A 684 -1.74 -14.77 -2.41
C ASP A 684 -1.86 -15.94 -1.44
N HIS A 685 -0.76 -16.67 -1.27
CA HIS A 685 -0.70 -17.91 -0.50
C HIS A 685 -0.98 -17.71 1.01
N ASN A 686 -0.66 -16.53 1.54
CA ASN A 686 -0.81 -16.21 2.95
C ASN A 686 -2.12 -15.49 3.23
N ASP A 687 -2.57 -14.64 2.30
CA ASP A 687 -3.66 -13.72 2.55
C ASP A 687 -5.04 -14.36 2.29
N TYR A 688 -5.19 -15.32 1.37
CA TYR A 688 -6.51 -15.83 0.95
C TYR A 688 -6.81 -17.31 1.32
N GLN A 689 -6.23 -17.83 2.41
CA GLN A 689 -6.39 -19.23 2.81
C GLN A 689 -7.85 -19.64 3.04
N PHE A 690 -8.57 -18.96 3.94
CA PHE A 690 -10.01 -19.19 4.13
C PHE A 690 -10.77 -17.87 4.31
N VAL A 691 -11.41 -17.41 3.24
CA VAL A 691 -12.22 -16.19 3.24
C VAL A 691 -13.56 -16.43 3.95
N SER A 692 -13.53 -16.29 5.27
CA SER A 692 -14.66 -16.54 6.18
C SER A 692 -15.73 -15.44 6.20
N GLY A 693 -15.37 -14.21 5.80
CA GLY A 693 -16.26 -13.05 5.74
C GLY A 693 -15.99 -12.17 4.53
N VAL A 694 -17.06 -11.70 3.88
CA VAL A 694 -17.02 -10.76 2.76
C VAL A 694 -18.13 -9.74 2.97
N LYS A 695 -17.81 -8.45 2.86
CA LYS A 695 -18.75 -7.32 2.90
C LYS A 695 -18.35 -6.30 1.85
N VAL A 696 -19.32 -5.73 1.15
CA VAL A 696 -19.08 -4.53 0.33
C VAL A 696 -19.64 -3.34 1.09
N ILE A 697 -18.76 -2.41 1.43
CA ILE A 697 -19.10 -1.18 2.15
C ILE A 697 -19.47 -0.11 1.12
N PRO A 698 -20.72 0.39 1.16
CA PRO A 698 -21.18 1.33 0.13
C PRO A 698 -20.48 2.69 0.25
N SER A 699 -20.43 3.40 -0.88
CA SER A 699 -19.79 4.72 -0.99
C SER A 699 -20.32 5.75 0.01
N ARG A 700 -21.59 5.62 0.47
CA ARG A 700 -22.18 6.48 1.52
C ARG A 700 -21.39 6.47 2.84
N PHE A 701 -20.71 5.36 3.18
CA PHE A 701 -19.91 5.24 4.41
C PHE A 701 -18.44 5.58 4.20
N THR A 702 -17.89 5.30 3.02
CA THR A 702 -16.50 5.60 2.68
C THR A 702 -16.31 7.05 2.21
N LYS A 703 -17.40 7.72 1.81
CA LYS A 703 -17.47 9.05 1.20
C LYS A 703 -16.77 9.18 -0.16
N ARG A 704 -16.33 8.07 -0.77
CA ARG A 704 -15.61 8.09 -2.06
C ARG A 704 -16.08 6.98 -3.01
N TYR A 705 -15.79 5.72 -2.69
CA TYR A 705 -16.03 4.55 -3.54
C TYR A 705 -16.51 3.35 -2.72
N GLU A 706 -17.10 2.33 -3.34
CA GLU A 706 -17.38 1.08 -2.64
C GLU A 706 -16.07 0.38 -2.23
N GLU A 707 -15.97 -0.11 -1.00
CA GLU A 707 -14.83 -0.89 -0.53
C GLU A 707 -15.24 -2.35 -0.33
N LEU A 708 -14.51 -3.29 -0.92
CA LEU A 708 -14.58 -4.70 -0.56
C LEU A 708 -13.79 -4.91 0.73
N TRP A 709 -14.44 -5.44 1.76
CA TRP A 709 -13.83 -5.85 3.02
C TRP A 709 -13.94 -7.36 3.16
N ILE A 710 -12.83 -8.01 3.50
CA ILE A 710 -12.77 -9.45 3.71
C ILE A 710 -12.12 -9.79 5.04
N ALA A 711 -12.61 -10.87 5.66
CA ALA A 711 -12.01 -11.51 6.81
C ALA A 711 -11.53 -12.89 6.38
N THR A 712 -10.23 -13.13 6.58
CA THR A 712 -9.54 -14.35 6.17
C THR A 712 -8.86 -14.97 7.38
N ASN A 713 -8.91 -16.29 7.47
CA ASN A 713 -8.25 -17.04 8.52
C ASN A 713 -7.62 -18.32 7.95
N ARG A 714 -6.92 -19.08 8.79
CA ARG A 714 -6.30 -20.36 8.43
C ARG A 714 -7.15 -21.51 8.95
N TYR A 715 -8.40 -21.62 8.47
CA TYR A 715 -9.35 -22.58 9.01
C TYR A 715 -8.83 -24.02 8.99
N GLN A 716 -8.07 -24.41 7.97
CA GLN A 716 -7.45 -25.72 7.89
C GLN A 716 -6.49 -26.01 9.06
N LYS A 717 -5.76 -25.00 9.57
CA LYS A 717 -4.91 -25.13 10.75
C LYS A 717 -5.72 -25.28 12.05
N ILE A 718 -6.91 -24.68 12.09
CA ILE A 718 -7.84 -24.80 13.21
C ILE A 718 -8.49 -26.19 13.20
N ALA A 719 -8.99 -26.62 12.03
CA ALA A 719 -9.64 -27.92 11.84
C ALA A 719 -8.70 -29.11 12.08
N LEU A 720 -7.41 -28.94 11.78
CA LEU A 720 -6.37 -29.95 12.00
C LEU A 720 -5.61 -29.79 13.32
N GLU A 721 -5.96 -28.80 14.14
CA GLU A 721 -5.28 -28.50 15.41
C GLU A 721 -3.76 -28.26 15.29
N THR A 722 -3.30 -27.72 14.15
CA THR A 722 -1.88 -27.46 13.84
C THR A 722 -1.52 -25.96 13.83
N GLN A 723 -2.33 -25.13 14.49
CA GLN A 723 -2.16 -23.68 14.50
C GLN A 723 -0.88 -23.26 15.25
N ASN A 724 -0.03 -22.47 14.59
CA ASN A 724 1.13 -21.83 15.20
C ASN A 724 0.79 -20.39 15.62
N PHE A 725 0.79 -20.11 16.93
CA PHE A 725 0.46 -18.80 17.48
C PHE A 725 1.54 -17.73 17.27
N ASN A 726 2.74 -18.12 16.85
CA ASN A 726 3.81 -17.18 16.49
C ASN A 726 3.66 -16.63 15.05
N GLU A 727 2.64 -17.08 14.31
CA GLU A 727 2.33 -16.64 12.96
C GLU A 727 1.03 -15.83 12.88
N ILE A 728 0.85 -15.08 11.79
CA ILE A 728 -0.39 -14.33 11.53
C ILE A 728 -1.47 -15.29 11.03
N ASN A 729 -2.43 -15.60 11.93
CA ASN A 729 -3.50 -16.56 11.68
C ASN A 729 -4.82 -15.94 11.17
N PHE A 730 -5.04 -14.66 11.44
CA PHE A 730 -6.29 -13.96 11.12
C PHE A 730 -5.97 -12.62 10.48
N ARG A 731 -6.68 -12.25 9.41
CA ARG A 731 -6.51 -10.95 8.76
C ARG A 731 -7.88 -10.35 8.42
N ILE A 732 -7.95 -9.02 8.44
CA ILE A 732 -9.02 -8.25 7.84
C ILE A 732 -8.36 -7.37 6.78
N MET A 733 -8.86 -7.43 5.55
CA MET A 733 -8.27 -6.74 4.41
C MET A 733 -9.36 -5.96 3.68
N LYS A 734 -8.98 -4.88 3.00
CA LYS A 734 -9.89 -4.07 2.22
C LYS A 734 -9.25 -3.51 0.96
N SER A 735 -10.07 -3.33 -0.08
CA SER A 735 -9.64 -2.71 -1.34
C SER A 735 -10.83 -2.02 -2.03
N PRO A 736 -10.64 -0.92 -2.78
CA PRO A 736 -11.70 -0.33 -3.60
C PRO A 736 -12.26 -1.34 -4.61
N VAL A 737 -13.59 -1.45 -4.71
CA VAL A 737 -14.27 -2.39 -5.62
C VAL A 737 -13.88 -2.14 -7.06
N ASP A 738 -13.88 -0.88 -7.50
CA ASP A 738 -13.58 -0.52 -8.89
C ASP A 738 -12.17 -0.92 -9.29
N ASN A 739 -11.18 -0.78 -8.38
CA ASN A 739 -9.81 -1.20 -8.64
C ASN A 739 -9.69 -2.70 -8.86
N LEU A 740 -10.48 -3.50 -8.13
CA LEU A 740 -10.45 -4.96 -8.23
C LEU A 740 -11.09 -5.49 -9.51
N ILE A 741 -12.13 -4.82 -10.01
CA ILE A 741 -12.91 -5.33 -11.16
C ILE A 741 -12.54 -4.66 -12.48
N LYS A 742 -11.82 -3.54 -12.47
CA LYS A 742 -11.46 -2.79 -13.68
C LYS A 742 -10.71 -3.67 -14.68
N GLY A 743 -11.16 -3.63 -15.93
CA GLY A 743 -10.57 -4.42 -17.02
C GLY A 743 -10.89 -5.93 -16.96
N THR A 744 -11.71 -6.38 -16.01
CA THR A 744 -12.11 -7.79 -15.88
C THR A 744 -13.53 -8.03 -16.41
N ASN A 745 -13.86 -9.31 -16.64
CA ASN A 745 -15.23 -9.72 -16.94
C ASN A 745 -16.21 -9.50 -15.76
N CYS A 746 -15.75 -9.16 -14.56
CA CYS A 746 -16.64 -8.77 -13.47
C CYS A 746 -17.11 -7.32 -13.55
N ASN A 747 -16.49 -6.49 -14.40
CA ASN A 747 -16.97 -5.15 -14.63
C ASN A 747 -18.22 -5.18 -15.52
N ASN A 748 -19.24 -4.42 -15.11
CA ASN A 748 -20.38 -4.14 -15.95
C ASN A 748 -19.94 -2.96 -16.83
N GLY A 749 -19.87 -3.12 -18.15
CA GLY A 749 -19.27 -2.15 -19.09
C GLY A 749 -19.89 -0.74 -19.14
N PHE A 750 -20.74 -0.38 -18.18
CA PHE A 750 -21.22 0.98 -17.97
C PHE A 750 -20.15 1.82 -17.26
N ASN A 751 -19.28 2.42 -18.08
CA ASN A 751 -18.50 3.58 -17.69
C ASN A 751 -19.43 4.66 -17.13
N PHE A 752 -19.38 4.93 -15.82
CA PHE A 752 -19.91 6.17 -15.21
C PHE A 752 -19.11 7.43 -15.61
N LYS A 753 -18.41 7.38 -16.76
CA LYS A 753 -17.58 8.45 -17.30
C LYS A 753 -18.32 9.36 -18.31
N PHE A 754 -19.64 9.24 -18.42
CA PHE A 754 -20.45 9.97 -19.41
C PHE A 754 -21.51 10.93 -18.84
N LEU A 755 -21.56 11.16 -17.52
CA LEU A 755 -22.53 12.09 -16.92
C LEU A 755 -21.91 13.26 -16.13
N SER A 756 -20.57 13.37 -16.03
CA SER A 756 -19.92 14.60 -15.53
C SER A 756 -19.80 15.68 -16.61
N ASP A 757 -19.78 15.30 -17.89
CA ASP A 757 -19.46 16.21 -19.00
C ASP A 757 -20.70 16.86 -19.62
N TYR A 758 -21.91 16.57 -19.11
CA TYR A 758 -23.17 17.16 -19.57
C TYR A 758 -23.80 18.19 -18.61
N ASN A 759 -23.20 18.43 -17.43
CA ASN A 759 -23.68 19.45 -16.49
C ASN A 759 -22.98 20.82 -16.64
N LEU A 760 -22.22 21.04 -17.72
CA LEU A 760 -21.64 22.35 -18.07
C LEU A 760 -22.33 23.02 -19.27
N ALA A 761 -23.44 22.49 -19.78
CA ALA A 761 -24.11 23.01 -20.98
C ALA A 761 -25.52 23.60 -20.76
N PHE A 762 -26.01 23.74 -19.52
CA PHE A 762 -27.38 24.20 -19.23
C PHE A 762 -27.50 25.41 -18.28
N SER A 763 -26.46 26.21 -18.07
CA SER A 763 -26.54 27.45 -17.28
C SER A 763 -26.55 28.76 -18.09
N ASN A 764 -26.71 28.71 -19.42
CA ASN A 764 -26.75 29.90 -20.28
C ASN A 764 -28.12 30.23 -20.89
N TYR A 765 -29.22 29.84 -20.26
CA TYR A 765 -30.55 30.41 -20.51
C TYR A 765 -31.41 30.25 -19.26
N PHE A 766 -31.37 31.24 -18.36
CA PHE A 766 -32.48 31.88 -17.64
C PHE A 766 -31.93 32.87 -16.62
#